data_AF-A0A814GYN1-F1
#
_entry.id   AF-A0A814GYN1-F1
#
_cell.length_a   1.000
_cell.length_b   1.000
_cell.length_c   1.000
_cell.angle_alpha   90.00
_cell.angle_beta   90.00
_cell.angle_gamma   90.00
#
_symmetry.space_group_name_H-M   'P 1'
#
loop_
_entity.id
_entity.type
_entity.pdbx_description
1 polymer ?
#
loop_
_entity_poly.entity_id
_entity_poly.type
_entity_poly.pdbx_seq_one_letter_code
_entity_poly.pdbx_strand_id
1 'polypeptide(L)'
;MRSPSDRQHRRTAPYVVMNNHTQPPSVAYSARQPNEETSTNSTNVIQRLATTPLQQPHQEQSSFYNLVRRAQNAVNIVGRVRRWIQRNQERQVIPQRTDSFLEKFAPSTKIQAIQDENSKNWVIDPSQSFYYYWSSIVSLAVLYNYIALIGRSAFLLLQERLLIVWICLDYVCDACYAVDTFIQTRKGYLEQGLIVRDIGKLSKHYIKSRAFILDIISLLPTDFLYFIPKLRLLPAIRFNRLFRIYRTFEFSDKVETQTNHPNVFRLVTLLIIILIIIHWNACFYFIISRWIGFSTDDWVYNMTKPSANTLTTQYLYCFFWSTLVLTNIGEVPPPETDIEVLFVTADFLTGVLIFATIVGNVGSIIASMNAVRADFRQKVDQVKQYMVFRKVGKDLERRVITWFDYLWLQKQVANEDMVLGALPQKLRVEIAIHVHLAALKRVPIFAEAQPGLLVELVTRLKLQIFSPGDYVCRKGDIGKEMYIIKRGRLSVVSDDGAKVFVTLEEGSVFGEISILNIPGSKTGNRRTANIRSVGYSDLFCLTKQDLWEVLAEYPSARETLIDRGKAHLRKDNLLDEEAAQTAQEDEAAIPEKVSRLESNIDNLETRLARLMGEYSANMTSLGQRLQTVEKFADSKQSMTIEDAASCRDTLDVIGIGANDDDV
;
A
#
# COMPACT_ATOMS: atom_id res chain seq x y z
N MET A 1 26.46 -7.39 -51.77
CA MET A 1 27.43 -6.27 -51.79
C MET A 1 27.68 -5.82 -50.35
N ARG A 2 28.90 -6.09 -49.87
CA ARG A 2 29.74 -5.33 -48.92
C ARG A 2 29.12 -4.65 -47.69
N SER A 3 29.54 -5.11 -46.50
CA SER A 3 29.86 -4.22 -45.37
C SER A 3 31.12 -3.37 -45.69
N PRO A 4 31.37 -2.31 -44.91
CA PRO A 4 32.32 -2.36 -43.79
C PRO A 4 31.77 -1.65 -42.53
N SER A 5 31.90 -2.15 -41.29
CA SER A 5 33.08 -2.12 -40.37
C SER A 5 33.71 -0.70 -40.27
N ASP A 6 34.00 -0.10 -39.12
CA ASP A 6 34.64 -0.70 -37.94
C ASP A 6 34.89 0.37 -36.83
N ARG A 7 35.23 -0.10 -35.62
CA ARG A 7 35.92 0.56 -34.47
C ARG A 7 35.09 1.30 -33.40
N GLN A 8 35.26 1.08 -32.08
CA GLN A 8 36.27 0.30 -31.34
C GLN A 8 35.92 0.09 -29.84
N HIS A 9 36.17 -1.14 -29.36
CA HIS A 9 36.81 -1.57 -28.08
C HIS A 9 36.22 -1.22 -26.69
N ARG A 10 36.24 -2.08 -25.65
CA ARG A 10 36.90 -3.38 -25.28
C ARG A 10 36.08 -3.96 -24.07
N ARG A 11 35.69 -5.26 -24.00
CA ARG A 11 36.39 -6.43 -23.37
C ARG A 11 36.96 -6.11 -21.96
N THR A 12 36.71 -6.82 -20.85
CA THR A 12 36.59 -8.28 -20.54
C THR A 12 36.14 -8.48 -19.07
N ALA A 13 35.52 -9.62 -18.73
CA ALA A 13 35.42 -10.20 -17.37
C ALA A 13 36.50 -11.32 -17.19
N PRO A 14 36.60 -12.09 -16.07
CA PRO A 14 36.27 -11.90 -14.63
C PRO A 14 37.46 -12.28 -13.69
N TYR A 15 37.38 -12.05 -12.36
CA TYR A 15 37.83 -12.99 -11.29
C TYR A 15 37.41 -12.47 -9.88
N VAL A 16 37.28 -13.45 -8.98
CA VAL A 16 36.76 -13.50 -7.59
C VAL A 16 37.67 -12.82 -6.54
N VAL A 17 37.12 -12.25 -5.45
CA VAL A 17 37.53 -12.41 -4.00
C VAL A 17 36.58 -11.61 -3.06
N MET A 18 36.33 -12.17 -1.87
CA MET A 18 35.56 -11.72 -0.69
C MET A 18 35.85 -10.28 -0.20
N ASN A 19 34.88 -9.57 0.43
CA ASN A 19 34.65 -9.52 1.90
C ASN A 19 33.66 -8.40 2.34
N ASN A 20 33.12 -8.57 3.56
CA ASN A 20 32.16 -7.80 4.36
C ASN A 20 32.21 -6.25 4.33
N HIS A 21 31.04 -5.59 4.37
CA HIS A 21 30.40 -5.01 5.57
C HIS A 21 29.29 -4.01 5.19
N THR A 22 28.17 -4.10 5.92
CA THR A 22 26.99 -3.25 5.87
C THR A 22 27.08 -2.07 6.85
N GLN A 23 26.72 -0.88 6.37
CA GLN A 23 26.04 0.22 7.09
C GLN A 23 24.67 0.41 6.39
N PRO A 24 23.66 1.24 6.83
CA PRO A 24 23.74 2.54 7.52
C PRO A 24 22.48 2.84 8.42
N PRO A 25 21.93 4.08 8.57
CA PRO A 25 22.41 5.23 9.36
C PRO A 25 21.35 5.93 10.30
N SER A 26 21.85 6.85 11.17
CA SER A 26 21.36 8.24 11.50
C SER A 26 19.91 8.52 12.01
N VAL A 27 19.55 9.49 12.87
CA VAL A 27 20.18 10.69 13.51
C VAL A 27 19.15 11.40 14.46
N ALA A 28 19.65 12.29 15.35
CA ALA A 28 19.04 13.53 15.95
C ALA A 28 18.40 13.49 17.37
N TYR A 29 18.54 14.48 18.30
CA TYR A 29 19.34 15.71 18.46
C TYR A 29 19.23 16.26 19.94
N SER A 30 20.38 16.70 20.51
CA SER A 30 20.71 17.91 21.34
C SER A 30 19.90 18.49 22.53
N ALA A 31 20.63 18.77 23.64
CA ALA A 31 20.95 20.09 24.28
C ALA A 31 21.10 19.93 25.83
N ARG A 32 22.00 20.53 26.63
CA ARG A 32 22.71 21.84 26.64
C ARG A 32 23.84 21.85 27.73
N GLN A 33 25.07 22.28 27.36
CA GLN A 33 26.13 23.15 27.99
C GLN A 33 26.27 23.47 29.52
N PRO A 34 27.38 24.10 30.02
CA PRO A 34 28.79 24.22 29.54
C PRO A 34 29.96 24.24 30.61
N ASN A 35 31.21 24.11 30.10
CA ASN A 35 32.54 24.75 30.37
C ASN A 35 33.27 24.83 31.74
N GLU A 36 34.57 24.43 31.71
CA GLU A 36 35.86 25.19 31.98
C GLU A 36 36.95 24.16 32.38
N GLU A 37 37.99 23.79 31.60
CA GLU A 37 39.22 24.42 31.05
C GLU A 37 40.44 24.58 32.00
N THR A 38 41.63 24.16 31.50
CA THR A 38 43.03 24.45 31.93
C THR A 38 43.64 23.69 33.13
N SER A 39 44.93 23.35 33.26
CA SER A 39 46.11 23.31 32.37
C SER A 39 47.27 22.55 33.09
N THR A 40 48.09 21.85 32.29
CA THR A 40 49.56 21.59 32.36
C THR A 40 50.34 21.35 33.67
N ASN A 41 51.01 20.18 33.70
CA ASN A 41 52.42 19.91 34.03
C ASN A 41 53.27 21.03 34.68
N SER A 42 53.94 20.71 35.79
CA SER A 42 55.39 20.42 35.88
C SER A 42 55.91 20.52 37.33
N THR A 43 56.88 19.67 37.66
CA THR A 43 57.89 19.78 38.73
C THR A 43 57.46 19.64 40.20
N ASN A 44 57.91 18.55 40.83
CA ASN A 44 58.68 18.45 42.08
C ASN A 44 58.77 16.96 42.44
N VAL A 45 59.75 16.22 41.92
CA VAL A 45 61.09 16.02 42.52
C VAL A 45 61.02 15.59 43.98
N ILE A 46 61.27 14.30 44.19
CA ILE A 46 62.19 13.74 45.20
C ILE A 46 62.21 14.48 46.54
N GLN A 47 61.46 13.97 47.53
CA GLN A 47 62.02 13.61 48.84
C GLN A 47 60.94 13.11 49.82
N ARG A 48 61.37 12.13 50.64
CA ARG A 48 60.79 11.65 51.91
C ARG A 48 59.89 10.41 51.78
N LEU A 49 60.48 9.23 51.99
CA LEU A 49 60.69 8.57 53.30
C LEU A 49 59.34 8.15 53.89
N ALA A 50 58.95 6.87 53.77
CA ALA A 50 59.36 5.80 54.67
C ALA A 50 59.19 6.19 56.14
N THR A 51 58.07 5.79 56.74
CA THR A 51 57.99 5.29 58.12
C THR A 51 56.64 4.60 58.33
N THR A 52 56.68 3.27 58.45
CA THR A 52 55.72 2.50 59.23
C THR A 52 55.94 2.80 60.72
N PRO A 53 54.91 2.69 61.57
CA PRO A 53 55.11 2.21 62.92
C PRO A 53 54.48 0.82 63.13
N LEU A 54 55.19 0.00 63.89
CA LEU A 54 54.75 -1.26 64.50
C LEU A 54 54.02 -0.96 65.83
N GLN A 55 52.82 -1.52 66.05
CA GLN A 55 52.42 -2.18 67.31
C GLN A 55 51.03 -2.87 67.18
N GLN A 56 50.96 -4.17 67.47
CA GLN A 56 49.72 -4.94 67.78
C GLN A 56 49.40 -4.82 69.31
N PRO A 57 48.30 -5.35 69.91
CA PRO A 57 47.23 -6.27 69.42
C PRO A 57 45.76 -5.97 69.86
N HIS A 58 44.82 -6.83 69.42
CA HIS A 58 43.40 -7.02 69.79
C HIS A 58 42.40 -5.97 69.19
N GLN A 59 41.26 -6.34 68.60
CA GLN A 59 40.31 -7.39 68.99
C GLN A 59 39.42 -7.82 67.80
N GLU A 60 39.27 -9.13 67.64
CA GLU A 60 38.40 -9.81 66.66
C GLU A 60 36.92 -9.50 66.93
N GLN A 61 36.22 -8.78 66.04
CA GLN A 61 34.74 -8.79 66.03
C GLN A 61 34.05 -8.24 64.76
N SER A 62 34.75 -8.10 63.62
CA SER A 62 34.18 -7.42 62.43
C SER A 62 34.08 -8.27 61.14
N SER A 63 34.55 -9.52 61.14
CA SER A 63 34.55 -10.38 59.94
C SER A 63 33.19 -11.05 59.69
N PHE A 64 32.47 -11.45 60.74
CA PHE A 64 31.20 -12.19 60.61
C PHE A 64 30.03 -11.29 60.17
N TYR A 65 29.95 -10.05 60.67
CA TYR A 65 28.89 -9.10 60.33
C TYR A 65 28.93 -8.65 58.84
N ASN A 66 30.11 -8.59 58.24
CA ASN A 66 30.27 -8.22 56.83
C ASN A 66 29.96 -9.37 55.86
N LEU A 67 30.17 -10.62 56.28
CA LEU A 67 29.82 -11.81 55.52
C LEU A 67 28.29 -12.03 55.48
N VAL A 68 27.62 -11.87 56.62
CA VAL A 68 26.15 -11.98 56.74
C VAL A 68 25.45 -10.90 55.90
N ARG A 69 25.95 -9.66 55.92
CA ARG A 69 25.40 -8.54 55.12
C ARG A 69 25.55 -8.73 53.60
N ARG A 70 26.62 -9.38 53.14
CA ARG A 70 26.81 -9.72 51.71
C ARG A 70 25.89 -10.86 51.27
N ALA A 71 25.65 -11.86 52.13
CA ALA A 71 24.68 -12.91 51.87
C ALA A 71 23.23 -12.37 51.83
N GLN A 72 22.85 -11.46 52.72
CA GLN A 72 21.52 -10.83 52.71
C GLN A 72 21.26 -9.97 51.47
N ASN A 73 22.28 -9.28 50.96
CA ASN A 73 22.16 -8.50 49.73
C ASN A 73 22.05 -9.38 48.48
N ALA A 74 22.73 -10.53 48.44
CA ALA A 74 22.59 -11.50 47.36
C ALA A 74 21.18 -12.12 47.32
N VAL A 75 20.62 -12.51 48.47
CA VAL A 75 19.26 -13.05 48.57
C VAL A 75 18.20 -12.01 48.15
N ASN A 76 18.40 -10.73 48.48
CA ASN A 76 17.51 -9.64 48.06
C ASN A 76 17.61 -9.28 46.57
N ILE A 77 18.73 -9.60 45.91
CA ILE A 77 18.90 -9.45 44.46
C ILE A 77 18.24 -10.63 43.75
N VAL A 78 18.47 -11.87 44.21
CA VAL A 78 17.80 -13.07 43.67
C VAL A 78 16.27 -12.99 43.84
N GLY A 79 15.78 -12.48 44.98
CA GLY A 79 14.35 -12.23 45.19
C GLY A 79 13.77 -11.07 44.37
N ARG A 80 14.60 -10.16 43.87
CA ARG A 80 14.19 -9.11 42.90
C ARG A 80 14.20 -9.64 41.47
N VAL A 81 15.18 -10.47 41.11
CA VAL A 81 15.27 -11.14 39.81
C VAL A 81 14.13 -12.15 39.66
N ARG A 82 13.81 -12.94 40.70
CA ARG A 82 12.65 -13.86 40.68
C ARG A 82 11.32 -13.13 40.53
N ARG A 83 11.13 -12.00 41.23
CA ARG A 83 9.94 -11.14 41.05
C ARG A 83 9.90 -10.39 39.72
N TRP A 84 11.05 -10.17 39.08
CA TRP A 84 11.17 -9.58 37.75
C TRP A 84 10.87 -10.62 36.66
N ILE A 85 11.37 -11.85 36.80
CA ILE A 85 11.06 -12.99 35.93
C ILE A 85 9.56 -13.33 36.02
N GLN A 86 8.99 -13.39 37.23
CA GLN A 86 7.57 -13.67 37.42
C GLN A 86 6.68 -12.55 36.85
N ARG A 87 7.07 -11.26 36.99
CA ARG A 87 6.40 -10.14 36.32
C ARG A 87 6.57 -10.14 34.80
N ASN A 88 7.66 -10.68 34.27
CA ASN A 88 7.86 -10.82 32.83
C ASN A 88 7.08 -12.02 32.26
N GLN A 89 6.87 -13.08 33.04
CA GLN A 89 5.96 -14.18 32.70
C GLN A 89 4.49 -13.74 32.72
N GLU A 90 4.08 -12.92 33.70
CA GLU A 90 2.73 -12.32 33.70
C GLU A 90 2.53 -11.31 32.55
N ARG A 91 3.61 -10.66 32.06
CA ARG A 91 3.57 -9.83 30.85
C ARG A 91 3.47 -10.61 29.53
N GLN A 92 3.72 -11.93 29.54
CA GLN A 92 3.50 -12.80 28.37
C GLN A 92 2.05 -13.31 28.26
N VAL A 93 1.23 -13.15 29.31
CA VAL A 93 -0.22 -13.28 29.17
C VAL A 93 -0.73 -11.99 28.56
N ILE A 94 -0.70 -11.91 27.23
CA ILE A 94 -1.35 -10.85 26.47
C ILE A 94 -2.83 -10.88 26.91
N PRO A 95 -3.36 -9.84 27.58
CA PRO A 95 -4.81 -9.75 27.73
C PRO A 95 -5.33 -9.76 26.30
N GLN A 96 -6.21 -10.71 25.97
CA GLN A 96 -6.87 -10.79 24.67
C GLN A 96 -7.22 -9.37 24.25
N ARG A 97 -6.44 -8.81 23.33
CA ARG A 97 -6.62 -7.45 22.87
C ARG A 97 -7.92 -7.55 22.12
N THR A 98 -9.03 -7.11 22.72
CA THR A 98 -10.30 -7.00 22.01
C THR A 98 -9.98 -6.26 20.73
N ASP A 99 -10.07 -6.97 19.61
CA ASP A 99 -9.52 -6.51 18.35
C ASP A 99 -10.17 -5.17 18.03
N SER A 100 -9.44 -4.07 18.24
CA SER A 100 -9.83 -2.73 17.81
C SER A 100 -10.17 -2.73 16.30
N PHE A 101 -9.61 -3.70 15.56
CA PHE A 101 -9.95 -4.01 14.19
C PHE A 101 -11.38 -4.55 14.02
N LEU A 102 -11.85 -5.50 14.86
CA LEU A 102 -13.21 -6.03 14.83
C LEU A 102 -14.24 -5.03 15.37
N GLU A 103 -13.87 -4.19 16.35
CA GLU A 103 -14.71 -3.08 16.84
C GLU A 103 -15.01 -2.05 15.75
N LYS A 104 -14.14 -1.93 14.73
CA LYS A 104 -14.37 -1.07 13.56
C LYS A 104 -15.50 -1.57 12.66
N PHE A 105 -15.89 -2.84 12.79
CA PHE A 105 -17.06 -3.43 12.13
C PHE A 105 -18.30 -3.45 13.04
N ALA A 106 -18.20 -2.95 14.28
CA ALA A 106 -19.37 -2.65 15.10
C ALA A 106 -20.07 -1.38 14.56
N PRO A 107 -21.41 -1.27 14.68
CA PRO A 107 -22.14 -0.14 14.12
C PRO A 107 -21.61 1.21 14.64
N SER A 108 -21.53 2.17 13.72
CA SER A 108 -20.80 3.46 13.75
C SER A 108 -21.23 4.50 14.79
N THR A 109 -21.73 4.09 15.95
CA THR A 109 -22.44 4.98 16.89
C THR A 109 -21.50 5.96 17.61
N LYS A 110 -20.25 5.58 17.90
CA LYS A 110 -19.29 6.42 18.65
C LYS A 110 -18.64 7.53 17.81
N ILE A 111 -18.46 7.33 16.50
CA ILE A 111 -17.85 8.35 15.62
C ILE A 111 -18.87 9.46 15.29
N GLN A 112 -20.15 9.11 15.15
CA GLN A 112 -21.23 10.07 14.94
C GLN A 112 -21.36 11.06 16.12
N ALA A 113 -21.28 10.56 17.36
CA ALA A 113 -21.41 11.39 18.56
C ALA A 113 -20.33 12.50 18.69
N ILE A 114 -19.10 12.26 18.20
CA ILE A 114 -18.02 13.27 18.23
C ILE A 114 -18.16 14.28 17.07
N GLN A 115 -18.76 13.88 15.96
CA GLN A 115 -19.04 14.78 14.83
C GLN A 115 -20.18 15.78 15.12
N ASP A 116 -21.15 15.37 15.93
CA ASP A 116 -22.33 16.18 16.26
C ASP A 116 -22.02 17.34 17.21
N GLU A 117 -20.99 17.22 18.07
CA GLU A 117 -20.62 18.27 19.04
C GLU A 117 -19.93 19.49 18.39
N ASN A 118 -19.31 19.31 17.21
CA ASN A 118 -18.63 20.35 16.43
C ASN A 118 -19.52 21.03 15.36
N SER A 119 -20.84 20.80 15.41
CA SER A 119 -21.83 21.22 14.38
C SER A 119 -22.28 22.69 14.44
N LYS A 120 -21.75 23.52 15.36
CA LYS A 120 -22.25 24.90 15.53
C LYS A 120 -21.93 25.85 14.35
N ASN A 121 -20.98 25.49 13.49
CA ASN A 121 -20.61 26.31 12.33
C ASN A 121 -21.00 25.63 11.02
N TRP A 122 -21.83 26.30 10.21
CA TRP A 122 -22.22 25.84 8.88
C TRP A 122 -21.01 25.88 7.92
N VAL A 123 -20.43 24.70 7.69
CA VAL A 123 -19.25 24.45 6.85
C VAL A 123 -19.60 23.34 5.87
N ILE A 124 -19.23 23.53 4.60
CA ILE A 124 -19.54 22.58 3.53
C ILE A 124 -18.30 21.74 3.28
N ASP A 125 -18.48 20.44 3.49
CA ASP A 125 -17.45 19.45 3.19
C ASP A 125 -17.52 19.07 1.69
N PRO A 126 -16.42 19.24 0.92
CA PRO A 126 -16.39 18.87 -0.49
C PRO A 126 -16.73 17.40 -0.77
N SER A 127 -16.51 16.51 0.21
CA SER A 127 -16.78 15.07 0.10
C SER A 127 -18.26 14.71 0.19
N GLN A 128 -19.10 15.59 0.73
CA GLN A 128 -20.52 15.33 0.91
C GLN A 128 -21.31 15.35 -0.40
N SER A 129 -22.40 14.57 -0.43
CA SER A 129 -23.32 14.48 -1.57
C SER A 129 -24.00 15.82 -1.87
N PHE A 130 -24.28 16.64 -0.85
CA PHE A 130 -24.87 17.97 -1.05
C PHE A 130 -24.02 18.85 -1.99
N TYR A 131 -22.70 18.92 -1.75
CA TYR A 131 -21.81 19.73 -2.59
C TYR A 131 -21.73 19.17 -4.03
N TYR A 132 -21.85 17.86 -4.22
CA TYR A 132 -21.90 17.24 -5.54
C TYR A 132 -23.13 17.69 -6.34
N TYR A 133 -24.33 17.58 -5.76
CA TYR A 133 -25.56 18.01 -6.42
C TYR A 133 -25.60 19.53 -6.65
N TRP A 134 -25.12 20.32 -5.68
CA TRP A 134 -25.01 21.76 -5.84
C TRP A 134 -24.08 22.15 -7.00
N SER A 135 -22.90 21.52 -7.09
CA SER A 135 -21.95 21.79 -8.18
C SER A 135 -22.53 21.39 -9.56
N SER A 136 -23.39 20.37 -9.61
CA SER A 136 -24.15 20.01 -10.81
C SER A 136 -25.13 21.10 -11.24
N ILE A 137 -25.90 21.66 -10.29
CA ILE A 137 -26.84 22.76 -10.55
C ILE A 137 -26.10 24.00 -11.09
N VAL A 138 -24.97 24.35 -10.47
CA VAL A 138 -24.14 25.48 -10.93
C VAL A 138 -23.58 25.21 -12.33
N SER A 139 -23.09 24.00 -12.59
CA SER A 139 -22.59 23.63 -13.93
C SER A 139 -23.68 23.69 -15.00
N LEU A 140 -24.91 23.32 -14.66
CA LEU A 140 -26.06 23.45 -15.56
C LEU A 140 -26.41 24.93 -15.83
N ALA A 141 -26.32 25.79 -14.83
CA ALA A 141 -26.49 27.24 -15.01
C ALA A 141 -25.38 27.85 -15.90
N VAL A 142 -24.14 27.40 -15.75
CA VAL A 142 -23.03 27.78 -16.63
C VAL A 142 -23.29 27.33 -18.06
N LEU A 143 -23.72 26.08 -18.25
CA LEU A 143 -24.04 25.52 -19.57
C LEU A 143 -25.17 26.31 -20.25
N TYR A 144 -26.23 26.65 -19.51
CA TYR A 144 -27.29 27.53 -19.99
C TYR A 144 -26.74 28.86 -20.49
N ASN A 145 -25.91 29.54 -19.68
CA ASN A 145 -25.32 30.82 -20.07
C ASN A 145 -24.43 30.70 -21.32
N TYR A 146 -23.65 29.62 -21.43
CA TYR A 146 -22.77 29.39 -22.58
C TYR A 146 -23.51 29.17 -23.90
N ILE A 147 -24.72 28.58 -23.86
CA ILE A 147 -25.55 28.34 -25.05
C ILE A 147 -26.47 29.53 -25.32
N ALA A 148 -27.22 29.99 -24.31
CA ALA A 148 -28.26 30.98 -24.49
C ALA A 148 -27.72 32.38 -24.81
N LEU A 149 -26.60 32.81 -24.19
CA LEU A 149 -26.11 34.19 -24.38
C LEU A 149 -25.64 34.46 -25.81
N ILE A 150 -24.84 33.57 -26.39
CA ILE A 150 -24.35 33.72 -27.76
C ILE A 150 -25.51 33.59 -28.76
N GLY A 151 -26.39 32.60 -28.58
CA GLY A 151 -27.56 32.39 -29.43
C GLY A 151 -28.51 33.60 -29.44
N ARG A 152 -28.78 34.19 -28.27
CA ARG A 152 -29.61 35.40 -28.17
C ARG A 152 -28.92 36.62 -28.77
N SER A 153 -27.59 36.72 -28.72
CA SER A 153 -26.84 37.82 -29.33
C SER A 153 -26.81 37.76 -30.86
N ALA A 154 -26.80 36.55 -31.42
CA ALA A 154 -26.89 36.32 -32.86
C ALA A 154 -28.33 36.54 -33.35
N PHE A 155 -29.30 35.81 -32.78
CA PHE A 155 -30.70 35.80 -33.23
C PHE A 155 -31.55 36.72 -32.35
N LEU A 156 -31.58 38.03 -32.65
CA LEU A 156 -32.30 39.03 -31.85
C LEU A 156 -33.81 38.80 -31.77
N LEU A 157 -34.40 38.19 -32.81
CA LEU A 157 -35.81 37.77 -32.80
C LEU A 157 -36.13 36.80 -31.63
N LEU A 158 -35.14 36.03 -31.16
CA LEU A 158 -35.26 35.15 -29.99
C LEU A 158 -35.45 35.96 -28.71
N GLN A 159 -34.70 37.06 -28.58
CA GLN A 159 -34.72 37.96 -27.43
C GLN A 159 -36.04 38.74 -27.37
N GLU A 160 -36.51 39.23 -28.52
CA GLU A 160 -37.72 40.05 -28.61
C GLU A 160 -39.00 39.24 -28.30
N ARG A 161 -39.11 38.00 -28.82
CA ARG A 161 -40.33 37.19 -28.67
C ARG A 161 -40.58 36.70 -27.24
N LEU A 162 -39.53 36.41 -26.48
CA LEU A 162 -39.61 35.75 -25.17
C LEU A 162 -38.88 36.52 -24.06
N LEU A 163 -38.83 37.85 -24.15
CA LEU A 163 -38.05 38.72 -23.27
C LEU A 163 -38.24 38.43 -21.77
N ILE A 164 -39.50 38.28 -21.32
CA ILE A 164 -39.84 38.07 -19.91
C ILE A 164 -39.26 36.73 -19.41
N VAL A 165 -39.40 35.67 -20.19
CA VAL A 165 -38.91 34.33 -19.84
C VAL A 165 -37.38 34.35 -19.70
N TRP A 166 -36.70 35.00 -20.63
CA TRP A 166 -35.24 35.14 -20.59
C TRP A 166 -34.77 35.90 -19.36
N ILE A 167 -35.41 37.02 -19.04
CA ILE A 167 -35.08 37.80 -17.84
C ILE A 167 -35.24 36.95 -16.57
N CYS A 168 -36.33 36.18 -16.46
CA CYS A 168 -36.54 35.28 -15.32
C CYS A 168 -35.43 34.23 -15.22
N LEU A 169 -35.10 33.54 -16.32
CA LEU A 169 -34.05 32.51 -16.34
C LEU A 169 -32.65 33.08 -16.03
N ASP A 170 -32.35 34.27 -16.56
CA ASP A 170 -31.07 34.94 -16.34
C ASP A 170 -30.88 35.33 -14.86
N TYR A 171 -31.90 35.88 -14.21
CA TYR A 171 -31.84 36.22 -12.79
C TYR A 171 -31.85 34.99 -11.87
N VAL A 172 -32.49 33.89 -12.27
CA VAL A 172 -32.37 32.61 -11.56
C VAL A 172 -30.92 32.11 -11.62
N CYS A 173 -30.26 32.22 -12.77
CA CYS A 173 -28.84 31.84 -12.89
C CYS A 173 -27.92 32.75 -12.08
N ASP A 174 -28.15 34.06 -12.08
CA ASP A 174 -27.39 35.01 -11.26
C ASP A 174 -27.59 34.74 -9.76
N ALA A 175 -28.81 34.39 -9.32
CA ALA A 175 -29.08 33.97 -7.95
C ALA A 175 -28.31 32.69 -7.60
N CYS A 176 -28.27 31.70 -8.50
CA CYS A 176 -27.45 30.51 -8.33
C CYS A 176 -25.95 30.85 -8.18
N TYR A 177 -25.41 31.77 -8.97
CA TYR A 177 -24.01 32.21 -8.85
C TYR A 177 -23.72 32.96 -7.55
N ALA A 178 -24.66 33.78 -7.07
CA ALA A 178 -24.54 34.48 -5.80
C ALA A 178 -24.51 33.49 -4.63
N VAL A 179 -25.42 32.51 -4.63
CA VAL A 179 -25.45 31.44 -3.62
C VAL A 179 -24.20 30.57 -3.72
N ASP A 180 -23.70 30.26 -4.92
CA ASP A 180 -22.47 29.49 -5.10
C ASP A 180 -21.26 30.24 -4.53
N THR A 181 -21.14 31.53 -4.79
CA THR A 181 -20.07 32.38 -4.23
C THR A 181 -20.11 32.38 -2.71
N PHE A 182 -21.31 32.43 -2.11
CA PHE A 182 -21.46 32.28 -0.66
C PHE A 182 -21.03 30.90 -0.16
N ILE A 183 -21.43 29.83 -0.84
CA ILE A 183 -21.04 28.45 -0.53
C ILE A 183 -19.51 28.27 -0.60
N GLN A 184 -18.85 28.89 -1.59
CA GLN A 184 -17.40 28.82 -1.75
C GLN A 184 -16.64 29.48 -0.59
N THR A 185 -17.20 30.52 0.05
CA THR A 185 -16.62 31.08 1.28
C THR A 185 -16.67 30.14 2.48
N ARG A 186 -17.54 29.12 2.44
CA ARG A 186 -17.77 28.11 3.50
C ARG A 186 -17.25 26.73 3.13
N LYS A 187 -16.61 26.58 1.96
CA LYS A 187 -16.06 25.31 1.48
C LYS A 187 -14.82 24.95 2.30
N GLY A 188 -14.85 23.77 2.92
CA GLY A 188 -13.71 23.21 3.64
C GLY A 188 -12.55 22.88 2.70
N TYR A 189 -11.32 23.15 3.14
CA TYR A 189 -10.10 22.68 2.50
C TYR A 189 -9.33 21.76 3.45
N LEU A 190 -8.47 20.90 2.89
CA LEU A 190 -7.65 19.98 3.66
C LEU A 190 -6.35 20.66 4.08
N GLU A 191 -6.07 20.67 5.39
CA GLU A 191 -4.81 21.12 5.98
C GLU A 191 -4.31 20.00 6.90
N GLN A 192 -3.09 19.51 6.66
CA GLN A 192 -2.51 18.38 7.42
C GLN A 192 -3.39 17.11 7.45
N GLY A 193 -4.20 16.88 6.41
CA GLY A 193 -5.10 15.72 6.31
C GLY A 193 -6.41 15.88 7.08
N LEU A 194 -6.65 17.01 7.75
CA LEU A 194 -7.91 17.33 8.40
C LEU A 194 -8.65 18.45 7.64
N ILE A 195 -9.97 18.37 7.62
CA ILE A 195 -10.80 19.41 7.01
C ILE A 195 -10.87 20.58 7.98
N VAL A 196 -10.39 21.74 7.53
CA VAL A 196 -10.48 22.99 8.30
C VAL A 196 -11.94 23.45 8.33
N ARG A 197 -12.47 23.68 9.53
CA ARG A 197 -13.87 24.14 9.75
C ARG A 197 -13.98 25.58 10.26
N ASP A 198 -12.86 26.29 10.38
CA ASP A 198 -12.84 27.68 10.86
C ASP A 198 -13.23 28.65 9.74
N ILE A 199 -14.41 29.29 9.89
CA ILE A 199 -15.01 30.22 8.91
C ILE A 199 -14.03 31.33 8.51
N GLY A 200 -13.27 31.88 9.48
CA GLY A 200 -12.34 32.98 9.21
C GLY A 200 -11.18 32.54 8.32
N LYS A 201 -10.68 31.32 8.52
CA LYS A 201 -9.62 30.74 7.67
C LYS A 201 -10.15 30.38 6.29
N LEU A 202 -11.35 29.79 6.20
CA LEU A 202 -11.98 29.42 4.92
C LEU A 202 -12.18 30.64 4.01
N SER A 203 -12.78 31.71 4.55
CA SER A 203 -13.03 32.93 3.78
C SER A 203 -11.74 33.60 3.32
N LYS A 204 -10.71 33.73 4.18
CA LYS A 204 -9.41 34.29 3.79
C LYS A 204 -8.71 33.46 2.71
N HIS A 205 -8.79 32.13 2.82
CA HIS A 205 -8.24 31.23 1.81
C HIS A 205 -8.91 31.43 0.45
N TYR A 206 -10.24 31.51 0.43
CA TYR A 206 -11.01 31.72 -0.79
C TYR A 206 -10.76 33.11 -1.41
N ILE A 207 -10.77 34.19 -0.62
CA ILE A 207 -10.53 35.57 -1.12
C ILE A 207 -9.14 35.71 -1.77
N LYS A 208 -8.13 34.98 -1.27
CA LYS A 208 -6.78 34.97 -1.85
C LYS A 208 -6.69 34.14 -3.14
N SER A 209 -7.66 33.26 -3.39
CA SER A 209 -7.69 32.41 -4.58
C SER A 209 -8.08 33.18 -5.84
N ARG A 210 -7.56 32.78 -6.99
CA ARG A 210 -7.94 33.33 -8.30
C ARG A 210 -9.42 33.10 -8.62
N ALA A 211 -10.02 32.05 -8.04
CA ALA A 211 -11.44 31.75 -8.19
C ALA A 211 -12.33 32.90 -7.71
N PHE A 212 -11.95 33.60 -6.64
CA PHE A 212 -12.71 34.75 -6.14
C PHE A 212 -12.77 35.89 -7.17
N ILE A 213 -11.67 36.18 -7.86
CA ILE A 213 -11.64 37.23 -8.89
C ILE A 213 -12.59 36.89 -10.04
N LEU A 214 -12.57 35.64 -10.51
CA LEU A 214 -13.48 35.17 -11.56
C LEU A 214 -14.94 35.21 -11.10
N ASP A 215 -15.21 34.88 -9.84
CA ASP A 215 -16.55 34.91 -9.25
C ASP A 215 -17.11 36.33 -9.19
N ILE A 216 -16.31 37.30 -8.75
CA ILE A 216 -16.71 38.70 -8.71
C ILE A 216 -16.97 39.23 -10.12
N ILE A 217 -16.09 38.96 -11.09
CA ILE A 217 -16.30 39.39 -12.49
C ILE A 217 -17.60 38.79 -13.05
N SER A 218 -17.89 37.52 -12.75
CA SER A 218 -19.11 36.84 -13.20
C SER A 218 -20.41 37.40 -12.61
N LEU A 219 -20.33 38.04 -11.44
CA LEU A 219 -21.46 38.62 -10.72
C LEU A 219 -21.60 40.14 -10.91
N LEU A 220 -20.71 40.78 -11.68
CA LEU A 220 -20.83 42.21 -11.95
C LEU A 220 -22.20 42.51 -12.58
N PRO A 221 -22.98 43.46 -12.01
CA PRO A 221 -24.33 43.77 -12.48
C PRO A 221 -24.27 44.67 -13.73
N THR A 222 -23.69 44.16 -14.81
CA THR A 222 -23.63 44.85 -16.12
C THR A 222 -25.02 45.09 -16.71
N ASP A 223 -26.03 44.40 -16.19
CA ASP A 223 -27.45 44.51 -16.55
C ASP A 223 -28.03 45.91 -16.31
N PHE A 224 -27.44 46.73 -15.44
CA PHE A 224 -27.86 48.12 -15.27
C PHE A 224 -27.75 48.92 -16.58
N LEU A 225 -26.92 48.49 -17.52
CA LEU A 225 -26.85 49.10 -18.85
C LEU A 225 -28.13 48.90 -19.68
N TYR A 226 -29.02 47.96 -19.31
CA TYR A 226 -30.33 47.81 -19.95
C TYR A 226 -31.28 49.00 -19.72
N PHE A 227 -31.00 49.87 -18.74
CA PHE A 227 -31.77 51.11 -18.55
C PHE A 227 -31.58 52.09 -19.71
N ILE A 228 -30.50 51.97 -20.48
CA ILE A 228 -30.27 52.76 -21.68
C ILE A 228 -31.10 52.16 -22.83
N PRO A 229 -32.07 52.89 -23.43
CA PRO A 229 -33.01 52.33 -24.41
C PRO A 229 -32.33 51.66 -25.62
N LYS A 230 -31.20 52.19 -26.07
CA LYS A 230 -30.42 51.65 -27.20
C LYS A 230 -29.74 50.30 -26.87
N LEU A 231 -29.52 50.01 -25.59
CA LEU A 231 -28.81 48.82 -25.13
C LEU A 231 -29.76 47.74 -24.58
N ARG A 232 -31.05 48.06 -24.42
CA ARG A 232 -32.08 47.19 -23.83
C ARG A 232 -32.17 45.80 -24.49
N LEU A 233 -31.91 45.73 -25.79
CA LEU A 233 -32.05 44.51 -26.59
C LEU A 233 -30.73 43.79 -26.85
N LEU A 234 -29.60 44.21 -26.27
CA LEU A 234 -28.27 43.60 -26.49
C LEU A 234 -27.93 42.58 -25.39
N PRO A 235 -28.01 41.26 -25.66
CA PRO A 235 -27.67 40.24 -24.67
C PRO A 235 -26.16 40.15 -24.39
N ALA A 236 -25.32 40.68 -25.30
CA ALA A 236 -23.86 40.66 -25.19
C ALA A 236 -23.31 41.35 -23.92
N ILE A 237 -24.08 42.25 -23.32
CA ILE A 237 -23.74 42.93 -22.06
C ILE A 237 -23.54 41.94 -20.90
N ARG A 238 -24.17 40.75 -20.97
CA ARG A 238 -24.10 39.70 -19.95
C ARG A 238 -22.95 38.71 -20.15
N PHE A 239 -22.04 38.93 -21.11
CA PHE A 239 -20.94 38.00 -21.38
C PHE A 239 -19.96 37.84 -20.21
N ASN A 240 -19.98 38.75 -19.23
CA ASN A 240 -19.23 38.59 -17.98
C ASN A 240 -19.59 37.29 -17.23
N ARG A 241 -20.80 36.75 -17.40
CA ARG A 241 -21.24 35.49 -16.76
C ARG A 241 -20.51 34.24 -17.28
N LEU A 242 -19.82 34.33 -18.42
CA LEU A 242 -19.06 33.22 -19.01
C LEU A 242 -17.77 32.91 -18.25
N PHE A 243 -17.23 33.86 -17.47
CA PHE A 243 -16.02 33.65 -16.66
C PHE A 243 -16.18 32.60 -15.55
N ARG A 244 -17.42 32.16 -15.26
CA ARG A 244 -17.72 31.08 -14.30
C ARG A 244 -17.41 29.67 -14.82
N ILE A 245 -16.89 29.52 -16.05
CA ILE A 245 -16.58 28.23 -16.69
C ILE A 245 -15.68 27.31 -15.83
N TYR A 246 -14.83 27.89 -14.99
CA TYR A 246 -13.95 27.11 -14.11
C TYR A 246 -14.73 26.17 -13.16
N ARG A 247 -15.97 26.53 -12.77
CA ARG A 247 -16.81 25.68 -11.92
C ARG A 247 -17.25 24.40 -12.63
N THR A 248 -17.50 24.48 -13.93
CA THR A 248 -17.83 23.31 -14.75
C THR A 248 -16.64 22.36 -14.87
N PHE A 249 -15.40 22.88 -14.98
CA PHE A 249 -14.21 22.05 -14.95
C PHE A 249 -14.03 21.35 -13.59
N GLU A 250 -14.19 22.07 -12.48
CA GLU A 250 -14.14 21.47 -11.13
C GLU A 250 -15.21 20.38 -10.95
N PHE A 251 -16.42 20.60 -11.45
CA PHE A 251 -17.49 19.60 -11.44
C PHE A 251 -17.14 18.39 -12.32
N SER A 252 -16.60 18.60 -13.51
CA SER A 252 -16.18 17.54 -14.43
C SER A 252 -15.17 16.60 -13.77
N ASP A 253 -14.11 17.15 -13.16
CA ASP A 253 -13.09 16.37 -12.44
C ASP A 253 -13.70 15.54 -11.30
N LYS A 254 -14.67 16.12 -10.59
CA LYS A 254 -15.37 15.44 -9.50
C LYS A 254 -16.28 14.31 -10.00
N VAL A 255 -17.03 14.53 -11.09
CA VAL A 255 -17.89 13.48 -11.67
C VAL A 255 -17.04 12.34 -12.21
N GLU A 256 -15.93 12.65 -12.87
CA GLU A 256 -15.03 11.66 -13.46
C GLU A 256 -14.42 10.72 -12.39
N THR A 257 -14.09 11.25 -11.22
CA THR A 257 -13.52 10.45 -10.11
C THR A 257 -14.58 9.67 -9.33
N GLN A 258 -15.84 10.09 -9.34
CA GLN A 258 -16.92 9.47 -8.55
C GLN A 258 -17.82 8.52 -9.37
N THR A 259 -17.81 8.62 -10.70
CA THR A 259 -18.63 7.77 -11.55
C THR A 259 -18.03 6.37 -11.70
N ASN A 260 -18.88 5.35 -11.72
CA ASN A 260 -18.48 3.98 -12.05
C ASN A 260 -18.09 3.81 -13.53
N HIS A 261 -18.47 4.76 -14.38
CA HIS A 261 -18.27 4.70 -15.83
C HIS A 261 -17.62 5.98 -16.38
N PRO A 262 -16.34 6.23 -16.08
CA PRO A 262 -15.65 7.47 -16.46
C PRO A 262 -15.56 7.66 -17.98
N ASN A 263 -15.38 6.57 -18.74
CA ASN A 263 -15.29 6.63 -20.21
C ASN A 263 -16.60 7.12 -20.87
N VAL A 264 -17.76 6.75 -20.33
CA VAL A 264 -19.06 7.23 -20.84
C VAL A 264 -19.21 8.71 -20.56
N PHE A 265 -18.83 9.16 -19.36
CA PHE A 265 -18.86 10.56 -18.99
C PHE A 265 -17.93 11.41 -19.88
N ARG A 266 -16.70 10.95 -20.15
CA ARG A 266 -15.77 11.60 -21.09
C ARG A 266 -16.36 11.73 -22.49
N LEU A 267 -17.03 10.69 -23.00
CA LEU A 267 -17.67 10.71 -24.31
C LEU A 267 -18.82 11.72 -24.38
N VAL A 268 -19.70 11.74 -23.37
CA VAL A 268 -20.82 12.69 -23.29
C VAL A 268 -20.30 14.13 -23.17
N THR A 269 -19.27 14.35 -22.35
CA THR A 269 -18.65 15.67 -22.19
C THR A 269 -18.03 16.14 -23.49
N LEU A 270 -17.31 15.27 -24.21
CA LEU A 270 -16.76 15.58 -25.53
C LEU A 270 -17.87 15.94 -26.53
N LEU A 271 -18.97 15.18 -26.56
CA LEU A 271 -20.12 15.48 -27.43
C LEU A 271 -20.72 16.85 -27.13
N ILE A 272 -20.91 17.20 -25.85
CA ILE A 272 -21.43 18.51 -25.43
C ILE A 272 -20.48 19.63 -25.88
N ILE A 273 -19.17 19.47 -25.69
CA ILE A 273 -18.17 20.45 -26.13
C ILE A 273 -18.24 20.66 -27.65
N ILE A 274 -18.35 19.58 -28.44
CA ILE A 274 -18.48 19.65 -29.90
C ILE A 274 -19.74 20.44 -30.29
N LEU A 275 -20.88 20.13 -29.68
CA LEU A 275 -22.13 20.82 -29.97
C LEU A 275 -22.07 22.31 -29.60
N ILE A 276 -21.40 22.67 -28.51
CA ILE A 276 -21.18 24.07 -28.12
C ILE A 276 -20.31 24.78 -29.16
N ILE A 277 -19.20 24.18 -29.60
CA ILE A 277 -18.31 24.78 -30.62
C ILE A 277 -19.07 25.04 -31.92
N ILE A 278 -19.81 24.05 -32.42
CA ILE A 278 -20.63 24.19 -33.64
C ILE A 278 -21.69 25.27 -33.45
N HIS A 279 -22.35 25.31 -32.29
CA HIS A 279 -23.34 26.35 -31.97
C HIS A 279 -22.73 27.76 -31.96
N TRP A 280 -21.56 27.93 -31.36
CA TRP A 280 -20.85 29.22 -31.31
C TRP A 280 -20.42 29.68 -32.69
N ASN A 281 -19.85 28.77 -33.49
CA ASN A 281 -19.44 29.10 -34.86
C ASN A 281 -20.66 29.43 -35.75
N ALA A 282 -21.77 28.69 -35.63
CA ALA A 282 -23.03 29.03 -36.30
C ALA A 282 -23.54 30.43 -35.94
N CYS A 283 -23.42 30.81 -34.67
CA CYS A 283 -23.79 32.16 -34.21
C CYS A 283 -22.85 33.23 -34.77
N PHE A 284 -21.54 32.98 -34.83
CA PHE A 284 -20.57 33.90 -35.42
C PHE A 284 -20.83 34.10 -36.93
N TYR A 285 -21.06 33.04 -37.68
CA TYR A 285 -21.44 33.11 -39.10
C TYR A 285 -22.67 34.02 -39.31
N PHE A 286 -23.72 33.85 -38.50
CA PHE A 286 -24.92 34.69 -38.59
C PHE A 286 -24.65 36.16 -38.19
N ILE A 287 -23.84 36.40 -37.16
CA ILE A 287 -23.47 37.75 -36.73
C ILE A 287 -22.67 38.47 -37.82
N ILE A 288 -21.71 37.79 -38.46
CA ILE A 288 -20.89 38.34 -39.54
C ILE A 288 -21.77 38.60 -40.77
N SER A 289 -22.64 37.66 -41.15
CA SER A 289 -23.61 37.85 -42.24
C SER A 289 -24.51 39.06 -42.01
N ARG A 290 -24.95 39.29 -40.77
CA ARG A 290 -25.73 40.48 -40.42
C ARG A 290 -24.91 41.78 -40.51
N TRP A 291 -23.62 41.71 -40.18
CA TRP A 291 -22.74 42.88 -40.17
C TRP A 291 -22.37 43.34 -41.58
N ILE A 292 -22.14 42.40 -42.50
CA ILE A 292 -21.91 42.67 -43.93
C ILE A 292 -23.23 43.12 -44.59
N GLY A 293 -24.33 42.44 -44.26
CA GLY A 293 -25.64 42.66 -44.83
C GLY A 293 -26.22 41.35 -45.34
N PHE A 294 -27.50 41.08 -45.10
CA PHE A 294 -28.12 39.86 -45.60
C PHE A 294 -28.32 39.92 -47.12
N SER A 295 -28.08 38.79 -47.80
CA SER A 295 -28.28 38.64 -49.25
C SER A 295 -27.47 39.62 -50.12
N THR A 296 -26.31 40.10 -49.65
CA THR A 296 -25.38 40.91 -50.45
C THR A 296 -24.64 40.09 -51.49
N ASP A 297 -24.30 38.85 -51.14
CA ASP A 297 -23.52 37.88 -51.91
C ASP A 297 -24.04 36.46 -51.64
N ASP A 298 -23.45 35.46 -52.30
CA ASP A 298 -23.86 34.05 -52.18
C ASP A 298 -23.37 33.37 -50.89
N TRP A 299 -22.41 33.95 -50.17
CA TRP A 299 -21.84 33.40 -48.94
C TRP A 299 -22.66 33.78 -47.71
N VAL A 300 -23.10 35.03 -47.60
CA VAL A 300 -23.92 35.50 -46.48
C VAL A 300 -25.29 34.83 -46.45
N TYR A 301 -25.89 34.78 -45.27
CA TYR A 301 -27.22 34.20 -45.11
C TYR A 301 -28.26 34.89 -46.03
N ASN A 302 -28.86 34.09 -46.92
CA ASN A 302 -29.82 34.58 -47.90
C ASN A 302 -31.24 34.66 -47.32
N MET A 303 -31.71 35.87 -47.04
CA MET A 303 -33.04 36.17 -46.50
C MET A 303 -34.14 36.26 -47.59
N THR A 304 -33.78 36.30 -48.88
CA THR A 304 -34.76 36.44 -49.98
C THR A 304 -35.60 35.18 -50.24
N LYS A 305 -35.17 34.02 -49.72
CA LYS A 305 -35.93 32.77 -49.85
C LYS A 305 -37.20 32.84 -48.99
N PRO A 306 -38.39 32.48 -49.50
CA PRO A 306 -39.67 32.62 -48.78
C PRO A 306 -39.71 31.91 -47.42
N SER A 307 -38.93 30.83 -47.24
CA SER A 307 -38.83 30.05 -46.00
C SER A 307 -37.73 30.49 -45.03
N ALA A 308 -36.88 31.46 -45.41
CA ALA A 308 -35.71 31.91 -44.64
C ALA A 308 -36.02 32.92 -43.52
N ASN A 309 -37.24 33.48 -43.48
CA ASN A 309 -37.61 34.49 -42.48
C ASN A 309 -37.96 33.91 -41.10
N THR A 310 -38.03 32.58 -40.95
CA THR A 310 -38.32 31.98 -39.64
C THR A 310 -37.04 31.74 -38.84
N LEU A 311 -37.10 32.02 -37.54
CA LEU A 311 -35.97 31.83 -36.62
C LEU A 311 -35.42 30.40 -36.64
N THR A 312 -36.32 29.41 -36.78
CA THR A 312 -35.95 28.00 -36.89
C THR A 312 -35.15 27.72 -38.16
N THR A 313 -35.56 28.25 -39.32
CA THR A 313 -34.81 28.06 -40.57
C THR A 313 -33.45 28.76 -40.51
N GLN A 314 -33.40 29.96 -39.93
CA GLN A 314 -32.14 30.70 -39.76
C GLN A 314 -31.14 29.91 -38.92
N TYR A 315 -31.55 29.47 -37.73
CA TYR A 315 -30.68 28.71 -36.84
C TYR A 315 -30.25 27.38 -37.45
N LEU A 316 -31.18 26.60 -38.01
CA LEU A 316 -30.87 25.27 -38.56
C LEU A 316 -29.91 25.36 -39.74
N TYR A 317 -30.07 26.36 -40.61
CA TYR A 317 -29.13 26.58 -41.72
C TYR A 317 -27.75 26.98 -41.22
N CYS A 318 -27.63 27.94 -40.30
CA CYS A 318 -26.34 28.36 -39.77
C CYS A 318 -25.63 27.21 -39.01
N PHE A 319 -26.40 26.39 -38.28
CA PHE A 319 -25.88 25.21 -37.60
C PHE A 319 -25.40 24.15 -38.59
N PHE A 320 -26.15 23.93 -39.68
CA PHE A 320 -25.76 23.06 -40.77
C PHE A 320 -24.47 23.54 -41.46
N TRP A 321 -24.41 24.82 -41.84
CA TRP A 321 -23.24 25.45 -42.44
C TRP A 321 -22.00 25.29 -41.56
N SER A 322 -22.12 25.63 -40.27
CA SER A 322 -21.01 25.50 -39.32
C SER A 322 -20.55 24.05 -39.14
N THR A 323 -21.49 23.10 -39.14
CA THR A 323 -21.15 21.67 -39.07
C THR A 323 -20.32 21.27 -40.30
N LEU A 324 -20.70 21.69 -41.51
CA LEU A 324 -19.95 21.35 -42.72
C LEU A 324 -18.52 21.90 -42.70
N VAL A 325 -18.34 23.16 -42.28
CA VAL A 325 -17.01 23.80 -42.23
C VAL A 325 -16.13 23.16 -41.16
N LEU A 326 -16.64 23.00 -39.93
CA LEU A 326 -15.85 22.44 -38.83
C LEU A 326 -15.52 20.95 -38.99
N THR A 327 -16.37 20.19 -39.69
CA THR A 327 -16.11 18.77 -39.98
C THR A 327 -15.33 18.55 -41.27
N ASN A 328 -15.12 19.60 -42.08
CA ASN A 328 -14.50 19.52 -43.41
C ASN A 328 -15.19 18.53 -44.37
N ILE A 329 -16.50 18.31 -44.22
CA ILE A 329 -17.27 17.34 -45.03
C ILE A 329 -17.94 18.01 -46.25
N GLY A 330 -18.30 19.29 -46.14
CA GLY A 330 -19.23 19.91 -47.09
C GLY A 330 -18.64 20.93 -48.04
N GLU A 331 -19.28 21.05 -49.20
CA GLU A 331 -19.16 22.20 -50.08
C GLU A 331 -19.99 23.35 -49.50
N VAL A 332 -19.31 24.43 -49.12
CA VAL A 332 -19.94 25.69 -48.71
C VAL A 332 -19.74 26.73 -49.82
N PRO A 333 -20.65 27.71 -49.97
CA PRO A 333 -20.46 28.79 -50.93
C PRO A 333 -19.08 29.45 -50.75
N PRO A 334 -18.39 29.81 -51.84
CA PRO A 334 -17.09 30.47 -51.74
C PRO A 334 -17.27 31.87 -51.14
N PRO A 335 -16.35 32.31 -50.25
CA PRO A 335 -16.33 33.69 -49.78
C PRO A 335 -15.99 34.65 -50.94
N GLU A 336 -16.63 35.81 -50.97
CA GLU A 336 -16.43 36.85 -51.99
C GLU A 336 -15.62 38.03 -51.48
N THR A 337 -15.77 38.41 -50.20
CA THR A 337 -15.06 39.55 -49.61
C THR A 337 -13.82 39.15 -48.81
N ASP A 338 -12.83 40.05 -48.70
CA ASP A 338 -11.58 39.79 -47.97
C ASP A 338 -11.81 39.35 -46.52
N ILE A 339 -12.86 39.89 -45.87
CA ILE A 339 -13.20 39.54 -44.48
C ILE A 339 -13.81 38.15 -44.37
N GLU A 340 -14.61 37.74 -45.36
CA GLU A 340 -15.16 36.38 -45.45
C GLU A 340 -14.05 35.37 -45.71
N VAL A 341 -13.12 35.68 -46.63
CA VAL A 341 -11.96 34.85 -46.92
C VAL A 341 -11.12 34.65 -45.65
N LEU A 342 -10.85 35.71 -44.89
CA LEU A 342 -10.12 35.63 -43.63
C LEU A 342 -10.86 34.77 -42.60
N PHE A 343 -12.16 34.99 -42.43
CA PHE A 343 -12.98 34.23 -41.48
C PHE A 343 -13.05 32.75 -41.84
N VAL A 344 -13.38 32.42 -43.09
CA VAL A 344 -13.47 31.04 -43.59
C VAL A 344 -12.11 30.34 -43.49
N THR A 345 -11.00 31.02 -43.81
CA THR A 345 -9.65 30.46 -43.65
C THR A 345 -9.33 30.15 -42.18
N ALA A 346 -9.67 31.06 -41.26
CA ALA A 346 -9.48 30.85 -39.83
C ALA A 346 -10.36 29.71 -39.29
N ASP A 347 -11.60 29.60 -39.78
CA ASP A 347 -12.56 28.57 -39.36
C ASP A 347 -12.17 27.19 -39.91
N PHE A 348 -11.67 27.10 -41.15
CA PHE A 348 -11.09 25.87 -41.69
C PHE A 348 -9.88 25.40 -40.88
N LEU A 349 -8.92 26.29 -40.57
CA LEU A 349 -7.75 25.94 -39.77
C LEU A 349 -8.17 25.45 -38.37
N THR A 350 -9.11 26.15 -37.75
CA THR A 350 -9.66 25.79 -36.44
C THR A 350 -10.41 24.45 -36.50
N GLY A 351 -11.23 24.23 -37.52
CA GLY A 351 -11.97 23.01 -37.77
C GLY A 351 -11.07 21.79 -37.92
N VAL A 352 -10.01 21.88 -38.72
CA VAL A 352 -9.01 20.80 -38.87
C VAL A 352 -8.37 20.43 -37.52
N LEU A 353 -7.97 21.42 -36.72
CA LEU A 353 -7.36 21.18 -35.40
C LEU A 353 -8.36 20.54 -34.41
N ILE A 354 -9.60 21.03 -34.39
CA ILE A 354 -10.67 20.51 -33.53
C ILE A 354 -11.01 19.08 -33.92
N PHE A 355 -11.22 18.82 -35.21
CA PHE A 355 -11.54 17.48 -35.71
C PHE A 355 -10.41 16.48 -35.42
N ALA A 356 -9.15 16.86 -35.65
CA ALA A 356 -8.00 16.02 -35.31
C ALA A 356 -7.95 15.69 -33.80
N THR A 357 -8.24 16.68 -32.94
CA THR A 357 -8.28 16.49 -31.48
C THR A 357 -9.42 15.55 -31.06
N ILE A 358 -10.60 15.68 -31.68
CA ILE A 358 -11.76 14.82 -31.41
C ILE A 358 -11.44 13.36 -31.78
N VAL A 359 -10.95 13.11 -32.99
CA VAL A 359 -10.60 11.76 -33.45
C VAL A 359 -9.53 11.15 -32.55
N GLY A 360 -8.52 11.92 -32.15
CA GLY A 360 -7.49 11.49 -31.20
C GLY A 360 -8.06 11.11 -29.82
N ASN A 361 -8.92 11.95 -29.26
CA ASN A 361 -9.55 11.72 -27.95
C ASN A 361 -10.49 10.52 -27.97
N VAL A 362 -11.35 10.40 -28.99
CA VAL A 362 -12.24 9.24 -29.17
C VAL A 362 -11.42 7.96 -29.32
N GLY A 363 -10.35 7.98 -30.12
CA GLY A 363 -9.43 6.86 -30.27
C GLY A 363 -8.79 6.42 -28.95
N SER A 364 -8.31 7.39 -28.15
CA SER A 364 -7.75 7.14 -26.81
C SER A 364 -8.79 6.51 -25.86
N ILE A 365 -10.03 7.01 -25.85
CA ILE A 365 -11.11 6.44 -25.04
C ILE A 365 -11.39 5.00 -25.45
N ILE A 366 -11.51 4.71 -26.75
CA ILE A 366 -11.73 3.34 -27.27
C ILE A 366 -10.58 2.40 -26.90
N ALA A 367 -9.33 2.89 -27.00
CA ALA A 367 -8.15 2.13 -26.60
C ALA A 367 -8.17 1.81 -25.10
N SER A 368 -8.49 2.80 -24.25
CA SER A 368 -8.57 2.63 -22.80
C SER A 368 -9.68 1.65 -22.38
N MET A 369 -10.84 1.70 -23.05
CA MET A 369 -11.96 0.80 -22.78
C MET A 369 -11.61 -0.66 -23.09
N ASN A 370 -10.78 -0.88 -24.12
CA ASN A 370 -10.36 -2.21 -24.53
C ASN A 370 -9.02 -2.65 -23.91
N ALA A 371 -8.40 -1.84 -23.06
CA ALA A 371 -7.05 -2.07 -22.54
C ALA A 371 -6.90 -3.42 -21.81
N VAL A 372 -7.84 -3.79 -20.94
CA VAL A 372 -7.81 -5.06 -20.19
C VAL A 372 -7.90 -6.27 -21.13
N ARG A 373 -8.76 -6.18 -22.14
CA ARG A 373 -8.92 -7.24 -23.15
C ARG A 373 -7.70 -7.34 -24.05
N ALA A 374 -7.11 -6.20 -24.41
CA ALA A 374 -5.90 -6.15 -25.21
C ALA A 374 -4.71 -6.77 -24.47
N ASP A 375 -4.51 -6.44 -23.18
CA ASP A 375 -3.44 -7.00 -22.35
C ASP A 375 -3.57 -8.53 -22.18
N PHE A 376 -4.79 -9.01 -21.88
CA PHE A 376 -5.03 -10.46 -21.80
C PHE A 376 -4.73 -11.17 -23.12
N ARG A 377 -5.23 -10.61 -24.23
CA ARG A 377 -4.99 -11.17 -25.56
C ARG A 377 -3.50 -11.20 -25.90
N GLN A 378 -2.76 -10.14 -25.55
CA GLN A 378 -1.31 -10.08 -25.72
C GLN A 378 -0.60 -11.21 -24.96
N LYS A 379 -1.00 -11.50 -23.71
CA LYS A 379 -0.45 -12.63 -22.94
C LYS A 379 -0.74 -13.97 -23.59
N VAL A 380 -1.98 -14.19 -24.04
CA VAL A 380 -2.36 -15.42 -24.76
C VAL A 380 -1.55 -15.58 -26.05
N ASP A 381 -1.36 -14.50 -26.80
CA ASP A 381 -0.60 -14.52 -28.04
C ASP A 381 0.88 -14.81 -27.80
N GLN A 382 1.49 -14.31 -26.72
CA GLN A 382 2.85 -14.66 -26.31
C GLN A 382 2.99 -16.15 -26.00
N VAL A 383 2.03 -16.75 -25.28
CA VAL A 383 2.06 -18.19 -24.99
C VAL A 383 1.87 -19.02 -26.26
N LYS A 384 0.98 -18.60 -27.17
CA LYS A 384 0.84 -19.25 -28.49
C LYS A 384 2.13 -19.21 -29.28
N GLN A 385 2.80 -18.06 -29.36
CA GLN A 385 4.10 -17.92 -30.03
C GLN A 385 5.14 -18.85 -29.41
N TYR A 386 5.19 -18.95 -28.08
CA TYR A 386 6.08 -19.86 -27.37
C TYR A 386 5.80 -21.34 -27.72
N MET A 387 4.54 -21.75 -27.75
CA MET A 387 4.14 -23.13 -28.10
C MET A 387 4.51 -23.49 -29.54
N VAL A 388 4.32 -22.55 -30.48
CA VAL A 388 4.73 -22.73 -31.88
C VAL A 388 6.24 -22.85 -31.98
N PHE A 389 6.99 -21.97 -31.33
CA PHE A 389 8.46 -22.00 -31.32
C PHE A 389 9.03 -23.32 -30.75
N ARG A 390 8.41 -23.83 -29.68
CA ARG A 390 8.80 -25.09 -29.04
C ARG A 390 8.18 -26.34 -29.70
N LYS A 391 7.38 -26.18 -30.75
CA LYS A 391 6.70 -27.27 -31.47
C LYS A 391 5.88 -28.18 -30.53
N VAL A 392 5.10 -27.55 -29.65
CA VAL A 392 4.20 -28.27 -28.72
C VAL A 392 3.11 -29.01 -29.52
N GLY A 393 2.72 -30.20 -29.05
CA GLY A 393 1.66 -30.99 -29.68
C GLY A 393 0.30 -30.27 -29.68
N LYS A 394 -0.49 -30.48 -30.74
CA LYS A 394 -1.76 -29.78 -30.97
C LYS A 394 -2.80 -30.00 -29.85
N ASP A 395 -2.75 -31.15 -29.20
CA ASP A 395 -3.66 -31.46 -28.08
C ASP A 395 -3.35 -30.62 -26.84
N LEU A 396 -2.07 -30.43 -26.52
CA LEU A 396 -1.65 -29.57 -25.41
C LEU A 396 -1.91 -28.09 -25.74
N GLU A 397 -1.65 -27.67 -26.98
CA GLU A 397 -1.97 -26.33 -27.47
C GLU A 397 -3.46 -26.01 -27.28
N ARG A 398 -4.35 -26.92 -27.73
CA ARG A 398 -5.80 -26.76 -27.55
C ARG A 398 -6.17 -26.67 -26.07
N ARG A 399 -5.62 -27.54 -25.23
CA ARG A 399 -5.90 -27.57 -23.79
C ARG A 399 -5.49 -26.26 -23.09
N VAL A 400 -4.33 -25.69 -23.45
CA VAL A 400 -3.87 -24.40 -22.93
C VAL A 400 -4.79 -23.25 -23.37
N ILE A 401 -5.21 -23.22 -24.64
CA ILE A 401 -6.13 -22.18 -25.14
C ILE A 401 -7.49 -22.27 -24.44
N THR A 402 -8.07 -23.46 -24.30
CA THR A 402 -9.34 -23.65 -23.59
C THR A 402 -9.24 -23.22 -22.12
N TRP A 403 -8.10 -23.46 -21.47
CA TRP A 403 -7.86 -22.98 -20.10
C TRP A 403 -7.84 -21.45 -20.03
N PHE A 404 -7.18 -20.76 -20.97
CA PHE A 404 -7.23 -19.30 -21.05
C PHE A 404 -8.65 -18.77 -21.34
N ASP A 405 -9.41 -19.42 -22.22
CA ASP A 405 -10.80 -19.04 -22.49
C ASP A 405 -11.67 -19.15 -21.23
N TYR A 406 -11.49 -20.22 -20.45
CA TYR A 406 -12.16 -20.37 -19.15
C TYR A 406 -11.75 -19.26 -18.17
N LEU A 407 -10.45 -18.97 -18.06
CA LEU A 407 -9.93 -17.91 -17.18
C LEU A 407 -10.54 -16.55 -17.52
N TRP A 408 -10.71 -16.24 -18.82
CA TRP A 408 -11.36 -15.02 -19.30
C TRP A 408 -12.85 -14.96 -18.94
N LEU A 409 -13.60 -16.04 -19.18
CA LEU A 409 -15.04 -16.12 -18.90
C LEU A 409 -15.36 -15.90 -17.41
N GLN A 410 -14.53 -16.43 -16.52
CA GLN A 410 -14.72 -16.31 -15.07
C GLN A 410 -14.34 -14.90 -14.52
N LYS A 411 -13.89 -13.97 -15.37
CA LYS A 411 -13.38 -12.63 -15.01
C LYS A 411 -12.26 -12.65 -13.95
N GLN A 412 -11.54 -13.76 -13.85
CA GLN A 412 -10.45 -13.98 -12.90
C GLN A 412 -9.10 -13.40 -13.39
N VAL A 413 -9.14 -12.55 -14.42
CA VAL A 413 -7.96 -12.12 -15.19
C VAL A 413 -7.22 -10.95 -14.55
N ALA A 414 -7.80 -10.31 -13.55
CA ALA A 414 -7.03 -9.37 -12.75
C ALA A 414 -6.01 -10.17 -11.94
N ASN A 415 -4.71 -9.94 -12.15
CA ASN A 415 -3.70 -10.29 -11.17
C ASN A 415 -4.15 -9.66 -9.84
N GLU A 416 -4.77 -10.46 -8.96
CA GLU A 416 -5.25 -9.97 -7.65
C GLU A 416 -4.09 -9.31 -6.92
N ASP A 417 -2.87 -9.84 -7.05
CA ASP A 417 -1.65 -9.25 -6.49
C ASP A 417 -1.29 -7.88 -7.08
N MET A 418 -1.54 -7.62 -8.37
CA MET A 418 -1.26 -6.32 -8.99
C MET A 418 -2.29 -5.27 -8.58
N VAL A 419 -3.57 -5.67 -8.52
CA VAL A 419 -4.67 -4.77 -8.14
C VAL A 419 -4.66 -4.49 -6.64
N LEU A 420 -4.52 -5.53 -5.82
CA LEU A 420 -4.45 -5.42 -4.36
C LEU A 420 -3.08 -4.90 -3.88
N GLY A 421 -2.03 -5.02 -4.70
CA GLY A 421 -0.71 -4.47 -4.40
C GLY A 421 -0.64 -2.95 -4.40
N ALA A 422 -1.57 -2.28 -5.11
CA ALA A 422 -1.71 -0.82 -5.07
C ALA A 422 -2.35 -0.33 -3.75
N LEU A 423 -2.99 -1.22 -3.00
CA LEU A 423 -3.68 -0.87 -1.76
C LEU A 423 -2.73 -0.95 -0.55
N PRO A 424 -2.88 -0.06 0.44
CA PRO A 424 -2.26 -0.23 1.74
C PRO A 424 -2.60 -1.58 2.35
N GLN A 425 -1.65 -2.19 3.07
CA GLN A 425 -1.81 -3.53 3.67
C GLN A 425 -3.11 -3.71 4.46
N LYS A 426 -3.52 -2.69 5.22
CA LYS A 426 -4.80 -2.71 5.97
C LYS A 426 -6.03 -2.94 5.07
N LEU A 427 -6.13 -2.21 3.96
CA LEU A 427 -7.28 -2.34 3.04
C LEU A 427 -7.23 -3.66 2.27
N ARG A 428 -6.02 -4.13 1.92
CA ARG A 428 -5.83 -5.45 1.31
C ARG A 428 -6.35 -6.57 2.22
N VAL A 429 -5.99 -6.53 3.51
CA VAL A 429 -6.47 -7.50 4.51
C VAL A 429 -7.99 -7.44 4.63
N GLU A 430 -8.57 -6.23 4.72
CA GLU A 430 -10.01 -6.03 4.84
C GLU A 430 -10.79 -6.60 3.64
N ILE A 431 -10.32 -6.34 2.41
CA ILE A 431 -10.92 -6.92 1.19
C ILE A 431 -10.78 -8.44 1.20
N ALA A 432 -9.60 -8.96 1.50
CA ALA A 432 -9.35 -10.40 1.51
C ALA A 432 -10.30 -11.10 2.50
N ILE A 433 -10.49 -10.54 3.71
CA ILE A 433 -11.46 -11.05 4.70
C ILE A 433 -12.86 -11.05 4.10
N HIS A 434 -13.31 -9.93 3.53
CA HIS A 434 -14.67 -9.84 2.99
C HIS A 434 -14.92 -10.83 1.83
N VAL A 435 -13.91 -11.12 1.00
CA VAL A 435 -14.05 -12.01 -0.16
C VAL A 435 -13.89 -13.49 0.20
N HIS A 436 -13.01 -13.84 1.14
CA HIS A 436 -12.61 -15.23 1.40
C HIS A 436 -13.09 -15.81 2.73
N LEU A 437 -13.47 -14.98 3.72
CA LEU A 437 -13.87 -15.45 5.04
C LEU A 437 -15.10 -16.39 4.98
N ALA A 438 -16.05 -16.10 4.10
CA ALA A 438 -17.25 -16.94 3.94
C ALA A 438 -16.91 -18.36 3.45
N ALA A 439 -15.89 -18.51 2.59
CA ALA A 439 -15.45 -19.81 2.10
C ALA A 439 -14.72 -20.59 3.20
N LEU A 440 -13.86 -19.92 3.98
CA LEU A 440 -13.14 -20.54 5.10
C LEU A 440 -14.06 -20.96 6.24
N LYS A 441 -15.07 -20.16 6.60
CA LYS A 441 -16.05 -20.52 7.64
C LYS A 441 -16.91 -21.74 7.31
N ARG A 442 -17.09 -22.04 6.02
CA ARG A 442 -17.79 -23.28 5.60
C ARG A 442 -16.96 -24.53 5.86
N VAL A 443 -15.65 -24.39 6.01
CA VAL A 443 -14.78 -25.53 6.30
C VAL A 443 -14.97 -25.94 7.76
N PRO A 444 -15.38 -27.19 8.05
CA PRO A 444 -15.65 -27.62 9.42
C PRO A 444 -14.46 -27.48 10.38
N ILE A 445 -13.23 -27.57 9.89
CA ILE A 445 -12.01 -27.46 10.71
C ILE A 445 -11.73 -26.01 11.16
N PHE A 446 -12.28 -25.03 10.44
CA PHE A 446 -12.07 -23.61 10.67
C PHE A 446 -13.35 -22.90 11.13
N ALA A 447 -14.47 -23.63 11.26
CA ALA A 447 -15.74 -23.08 11.70
C ALA A 447 -15.70 -22.59 13.16
N GLU A 448 -15.01 -23.32 14.04
CA GLU A 448 -14.84 -23.00 15.46
C GLU A 448 -13.51 -22.29 15.78
N ALA A 449 -12.75 -21.94 14.75
CA ALA A 449 -11.48 -21.26 14.92
C ALA A 449 -11.65 -19.81 15.39
N GLN A 450 -10.66 -19.31 16.13
CA GLN A 450 -10.61 -17.90 16.54
C GLN A 450 -10.60 -16.97 15.31
N PRO A 451 -11.31 -15.83 15.32
CA PRO A 451 -11.36 -14.92 14.17
C PRO A 451 -9.99 -14.43 13.71
N GLY A 452 -9.05 -14.20 14.63
CA GLY A 452 -7.67 -13.79 14.32
C GLY A 452 -6.96 -14.79 13.40
N LEU A 453 -7.09 -16.08 13.68
CA LEU A 453 -6.54 -17.16 12.85
C LEU A 453 -7.10 -17.11 11.42
N LEU A 454 -8.41 -16.92 11.28
CA LEU A 454 -9.07 -16.88 9.98
C LEU A 454 -8.59 -15.69 9.15
N VAL A 455 -8.44 -14.52 9.77
CA VAL A 455 -7.92 -13.31 9.11
C VAL A 455 -6.52 -13.57 8.56
N GLU A 456 -5.65 -14.18 9.35
CA GLU A 456 -4.27 -14.43 8.94
C GLU A 456 -4.18 -15.47 7.82
N LEU A 457 -4.92 -16.58 7.94
CA LEU A 457 -5.01 -17.60 6.90
C LEU A 457 -5.51 -17.03 5.57
N VAL A 458 -6.58 -16.22 5.61
CA VAL A 458 -7.14 -15.56 4.42
C VAL A 458 -6.08 -14.79 3.64
N THR A 459 -5.18 -14.10 4.33
CA THR A 459 -4.17 -13.25 3.66
C THR A 459 -3.06 -14.06 2.96
N ARG A 460 -2.92 -15.34 3.31
CA ARG A 460 -1.93 -16.26 2.74
C ARG A 460 -2.52 -17.20 1.69
N LEU A 461 -3.85 -17.27 1.56
CA LEU A 461 -4.51 -18.11 0.55
C LEU A 461 -4.23 -17.62 -0.86
N LYS A 462 -3.86 -18.54 -1.74
CA LYS A 462 -3.68 -18.28 -3.18
C LYS A 462 -4.71 -19.07 -3.99
N LEU A 463 -5.36 -18.41 -4.93
CA LEU A 463 -6.33 -19.07 -5.81
C LEU A 463 -5.60 -19.81 -6.94
N GLN A 464 -5.91 -21.10 -7.12
CA GLN A 464 -5.41 -21.95 -8.20
C GLN A 464 -6.57 -22.62 -8.94
N ILE A 465 -6.50 -22.67 -10.26
CA ILE A 465 -7.56 -23.18 -11.13
C ILE A 465 -7.06 -24.45 -11.83
N PHE A 466 -7.85 -25.51 -11.74
CA PHE A 466 -7.58 -26.80 -12.39
C PHE A 466 -8.61 -27.09 -13.48
N SER A 467 -8.16 -27.66 -14.60
CA SER A 467 -9.04 -28.01 -15.74
C SER A 467 -9.69 -29.39 -15.53
N PRO A 468 -10.78 -29.71 -16.27
CA PRO A 468 -11.38 -31.03 -16.23
C PRO A 468 -10.37 -32.13 -16.57
N GLY A 469 -10.30 -33.17 -15.73
CA GLY A 469 -9.38 -34.30 -15.89
C GLY A 469 -7.97 -34.06 -15.36
N ASP A 470 -7.61 -32.84 -14.95
CA ASP A 470 -6.30 -32.56 -14.35
C ASP A 470 -6.18 -33.23 -12.98
N TYR A 471 -5.02 -33.82 -12.71
CA TYR A 471 -4.68 -34.33 -11.37
C TYR A 471 -4.13 -33.19 -10.53
N VAL A 472 -4.79 -32.89 -9.41
CA VAL A 472 -4.31 -31.90 -8.44
C VAL A 472 -3.12 -32.45 -7.67
N CYS A 473 -3.20 -33.73 -7.28
CA CYS A 473 -2.06 -34.45 -6.71
C CYS A 473 -2.16 -35.94 -7.04
N ARG A 474 -1.00 -36.61 -7.11
CA ARG A 474 -0.92 -38.06 -7.26
C ARG A 474 -0.41 -38.70 -5.96
N LYS A 475 -0.85 -39.92 -5.72
CA LYS A 475 -0.39 -40.75 -4.61
C LYS A 475 1.13 -40.91 -4.69
N GLY A 476 1.81 -40.69 -3.57
CA GLY A 476 3.27 -40.75 -3.48
C GLY A 476 3.99 -39.42 -3.78
N ASP A 477 3.34 -38.42 -4.36
CA ASP A 477 3.95 -37.09 -4.54
C ASP A 477 4.25 -36.43 -3.19
N ILE A 478 5.23 -35.52 -3.16
CA ILE A 478 5.55 -34.76 -1.94
C ILE A 478 4.50 -33.69 -1.71
N GLY A 479 3.81 -33.72 -0.57
CA GLY A 479 2.76 -32.76 -0.24
C GLY A 479 3.30 -31.46 0.34
N LYS A 480 3.40 -30.42 -0.48
CA LYS A 480 3.91 -29.10 -0.04
C LYS A 480 2.81 -28.12 0.39
N GLU A 481 1.57 -28.42 0.05
CA GLU A 481 0.45 -27.50 0.09
C GLU A 481 -0.82 -28.24 0.55
N MET A 482 -1.77 -27.53 1.14
CA MET A 482 -3.14 -28.02 1.31
C MET A 482 -4.09 -27.21 0.44
N TYR A 483 -5.23 -27.81 0.11
CA TYR A 483 -6.23 -27.18 -0.75
C TYR A 483 -7.61 -27.16 -0.09
N ILE A 484 -8.31 -26.04 -0.31
CA ILE A 484 -9.70 -25.84 0.09
C ILE A 484 -10.51 -25.66 -1.20
N ILE A 485 -11.57 -26.46 -1.37
CA ILE A 485 -12.41 -26.37 -2.57
C ILE A 485 -13.33 -25.16 -2.44
N LYS A 486 -13.07 -24.12 -3.24
CA LYS A 486 -13.93 -22.93 -3.30
C LYS A 486 -15.11 -23.18 -4.22
N ARG A 487 -14.85 -23.67 -5.44
CA ARG A 487 -15.85 -24.01 -6.44
C ARG A 487 -15.44 -25.25 -7.23
N GLY A 488 -16.41 -26.04 -7.63
CA GLY A 488 -16.18 -27.24 -8.45
C GLY A 488 -16.18 -28.54 -7.64
N ARG A 489 -15.83 -29.63 -8.31
CA ARG A 489 -15.88 -30.99 -7.75
C ARG A 489 -14.62 -31.75 -8.11
N LEU A 490 -14.04 -32.41 -7.11
CA LEU A 490 -12.86 -33.25 -7.26
C LEU A 490 -13.23 -34.69 -6.93
N SER A 491 -12.65 -35.65 -7.64
CA SER A 491 -12.84 -37.06 -7.37
C SER A 491 -11.53 -37.70 -6.93
N VAL A 492 -11.59 -38.44 -5.83
CA VAL A 492 -10.51 -39.32 -5.37
C VAL A 492 -10.57 -40.59 -6.21
N VAL A 493 -9.52 -40.87 -6.97
CA VAL A 493 -9.48 -41.96 -7.95
C VAL A 493 -8.45 -43.03 -7.59
N SER A 494 -8.70 -44.26 -8.01
CA SER A 494 -7.73 -45.36 -7.97
C SER A 494 -6.47 -45.05 -8.79
N ASP A 495 -5.41 -45.82 -8.58
CA ASP A 495 -4.13 -45.67 -9.29
C ASP A 495 -4.31 -45.78 -10.81
N ASP A 496 -5.29 -46.57 -11.29
CA ASP A 496 -5.65 -46.70 -12.70
C ASP A 496 -6.60 -45.59 -13.21
N GLY A 497 -7.06 -44.69 -12.35
CA GLY A 497 -7.97 -43.59 -12.69
C GLY A 497 -9.41 -43.98 -13.05
N ALA A 498 -9.75 -45.28 -13.05
CA ALA A 498 -11.05 -45.82 -13.44
C ALA A 498 -12.09 -45.83 -12.31
N LYS A 499 -11.69 -46.23 -11.10
CA LYS A 499 -12.60 -46.29 -9.94
C LYS A 499 -12.55 -44.97 -9.16
N VAL A 500 -13.73 -44.38 -8.91
CA VAL A 500 -13.90 -43.22 -8.04
C VAL A 500 -14.27 -43.71 -6.64
N PHE A 501 -13.50 -43.32 -5.63
CA PHE A 501 -13.78 -43.67 -4.23
C PHE A 501 -14.74 -42.68 -3.59
N VAL A 502 -14.43 -41.39 -3.69
CA VAL A 502 -15.20 -40.30 -3.07
C VAL A 502 -15.13 -39.07 -3.97
N THR A 503 -16.22 -38.32 -4.04
CA THR A 503 -16.24 -36.99 -4.67
C THR A 503 -16.27 -35.93 -3.58
N LEU A 504 -15.30 -35.02 -3.62
CA LEU A 504 -15.19 -33.87 -2.73
C LEU A 504 -15.92 -32.69 -3.36
N GLU A 505 -16.78 -32.06 -2.57
CA GLU A 505 -17.60 -30.91 -2.97
C GLU A 505 -17.07 -29.62 -2.33
N GLU A 506 -17.69 -28.49 -2.68
CA GLU A 506 -17.32 -27.17 -2.18
C GLU A 506 -17.31 -27.12 -0.64
N GLY A 507 -16.29 -26.45 -0.07
CA GLY A 507 -16.06 -26.40 1.38
C GLY A 507 -15.27 -27.59 1.95
N SER A 508 -15.00 -28.62 1.15
CA SER A 508 -14.11 -29.72 1.56
C SER A 508 -12.64 -29.29 1.54
N VAL A 509 -11.85 -29.92 2.39
CA VAL A 509 -10.39 -29.71 2.48
C VAL A 509 -9.68 -31.03 2.22
N PHE A 510 -8.54 -30.94 1.55
CA PHE A 510 -7.67 -32.09 1.33
C PHE A 510 -6.20 -31.69 1.28
N GLY A 511 -5.33 -32.67 1.52
CA GLY A 511 -3.88 -32.48 1.51
C GLY A 511 -3.31 -31.92 2.83
N GLU A 512 -4.15 -31.81 3.86
CA GLU A 512 -3.81 -31.41 5.22
C GLU A 512 -2.85 -32.40 5.90
N ILE A 513 -2.99 -33.70 5.63
CA ILE A 513 -2.20 -34.74 6.30
C ILE A 513 -0.71 -34.62 5.97
N SER A 514 -0.38 -34.41 4.68
CA SER A 514 1.02 -34.38 4.23
C SER A 514 1.81 -33.20 4.83
N ILE A 515 1.15 -32.08 5.11
CA ILE A 515 1.82 -30.87 5.60
C ILE A 515 1.98 -30.83 7.13
N LEU A 516 1.19 -31.61 7.88
CA LEU A 516 1.16 -31.60 9.35
C LEU A 516 2.30 -32.38 10.03
N ASN A 517 3.21 -33.01 9.27
CA ASN A 517 4.37 -33.76 9.82
C ASN A 517 4.00 -34.70 10.99
N ILE A 518 2.89 -35.44 10.85
CA ILE A 518 2.37 -36.25 11.94
C ILE A 518 3.36 -37.39 12.24
N PRO A 519 3.89 -37.51 13.47
CA PRO A 519 4.78 -38.59 13.84
C PRO A 519 4.06 -39.95 13.75
N GLY A 520 4.77 -40.98 13.30
CA GLY A 520 4.19 -42.32 13.06
C GLY A 520 3.37 -42.45 11.76
N SER A 521 3.33 -41.42 10.91
CA SER A 521 2.70 -41.54 9.58
C SER A 521 3.53 -42.44 8.66
N LYS A 522 2.96 -43.58 8.23
CA LYS A 522 3.62 -44.53 7.30
C LYS A 522 3.96 -43.89 5.95
N THR A 523 3.23 -42.86 5.56
CA THR A 523 3.43 -42.13 4.30
C THR A 523 4.29 -40.88 4.45
N GLY A 524 4.63 -40.47 5.67
CA GLY A 524 5.38 -39.25 5.95
C GLY A 524 4.79 -38.02 5.25
N ASN A 525 5.62 -37.27 4.54
CA ASN A 525 5.25 -36.07 3.77
C ASN A 525 4.78 -36.39 2.33
N ARG A 526 4.30 -37.61 2.06
CA ARG A 526 3.77 -37.98 0.74
C ARG A 526 2.24 -37.92 0.71
N ARG A 527 1.69 -37.71 -0.47
CA ARG A 527 0.24 -37.73 -0.74
C ARG A 527 -0.28 -39.16 -0.64
N THR A 528 -1.42 -39.33 0.01
CA THR A 528 -2.05 -40.64 0.26
C THR A 528 -2.95 -41.11 -0.88
N ALA A 529 -3.44 -40.19 -1.72
CA ALA A 529 -4.42 -40.51 -2.77
C ALA A 529 -4.23 -39.68 -4.04
N ASN A 530 -4.77 -40.19 -5.16
CA ASN A 530 -4.88 -39.46 -6.42
C ASN A 530 -6.16 -38.63 -6.42
N ILE A 531 -6.05 -37.32 -6.68
CA ILE A 531 -7.18 -36.41 -6.72
C ILE A 531 -7.25 -35.78 -8.10
N ARG A 532 -8.37 -35.98 -8.79
CA ARG A 532 -8.61 -35.50 -10.14
C ARG A 532 -9.78 -34.54 -10.19
N SER A 533 -9.65 -33.44 -10.90
CA SER A 533 -10.73 -32.49 -11.12
C SER A 533 -11.76 -33.07 -12.10
N VAL A 534 -13.05 -33.02 -11.75
CA VAL A 534 -14.13 -33.50 -12.63
C VAL A 534 -14.45 -32.45 -13.70
N GLY A 535 -14.50 -31.19 -13.28
CA GLY A 535 -14.73 -30.04 -14.15
C GLY A 535 -13.62 -29.00 -13.98
N TYR A 536 -13.92 -27.74 -14.30
CA TYR A 536 -13.08 -26.65 -13.81
C TYR A 536 -13.31 -26.47 -12.31
N SER A 537 -12.22 -26.42 -11.55
CA SER A 537 -12.27 -26.28 -10.09
C SER A 537 -11.37 -25.15 -9.63
N ASP A 538 -11.94 -24.31 -8.76
CA ASP A 538 -11.26 -23.19 -8.13
C ASP A 538 -10.86 -23.63 -6.71
N LEU A 539 -9.56 -23.71 -6.44
CA LEU A 539 -9.00 -24.18 -5.18
C LEU A 539 -8.22 -23.07 -4.50
N PHE A 540 -8.44 -22.87 -3.20
CA PHE A 540 -7.49 -22.09 -2.40
C PHE A 540 -6.34 -23.00 -1.98
N CYS A 541 -5.14 -22.59 -2.32
CA CYS A 541 -3.89 -23.22 -1.93
C CYS A 541 -3.30 -22.49 -0.72
N LEU A 542 -2.91 -23.25 0.30
CA LEU A 542 -2.13 -22.78 1.44
C LEU A 542 -0.84 -23.61 1.52
N THR A 543 0.31 -22.93 1.57
CA THR A 543 1.60 -23.63 1.63
C THR A 543 1.87 -24.17 3.03
N LYS A 544 2.68 -25.22 3.13
CA LYS A 544 3.12 -25.77 4.41
C LYS A 544 3.78 -24.70 5.28
N GLN A 545 4.67 -23.89 4.71
CA GLN A 545 5.37 -22.85 5.46
C GLN A 545 4.39 -21.82 6.02
N ASP A 546 3.49 -21.30 5.19
CA ASP A 546 2.50 -20.31 5.62
C ASP A 546 1.58 -20.88 6.72
N LEU A 547 1.16 -22.14 6.59
CA LEU A 547 0.34 -22.78 7.64
C LEU A 547 1.11 -22.90 8.95
N TRP A 548 2.36 -23.36 8.93
CA TRP A 548 3.15 -23.55 10.16
C TRP A 548 3.52 -22.23 10.85
N GLU A 549 3.77 -21.16 10.08
CA GLU A 549 3.94 -19.81 10.63
C GLU A 549 2.71 -19.39 11.42
N VAL A 550 1.52 -19.57 10.85
CA VAL A 550 0.25 -19.21 11.50
C VAL A 550 -0.05 -20.13 12.70
N LEU A 551 0.16 -21.45 12.55
CA LEU A 551 -0.09 -22.41 13.63
C LEU A 551 0.88 -22.27 14.82
N ALA A 552 2.03 -21.62 14.64
CA ALA A 552 2.93 -21.29 15.74
C ALA A 552 2.31 -20.24 16.69
N GLU A 553 1.49 -19.33 16.17
CA GLU A 553 0.81 -18.29 16.96
C GLU A 553 -0.49 -18.81 17.60
N TYR A 554 -1.13 -19.82 17.00
CA TYR A 554 -2.42 -20.40 17.46
C TYR A 554 -2.30 -21.90 17.82
N PRO A 555 -1.75 -22.25 18.99
CA PRO A 555 -1.49 -23.64 19.38
C PRO A 555 -2.75 -24.51 19.51
N SER A 556 -3.88 -23.95 19.98
CA SER A 556 -5.14 -24.71 20.09
C SER A 556 -5.69 -25.17 18.73
N ALA A 557 -5.51 -24.35 17.70
CA ALA A 557 -5.89 -24.71 16.34
C ALA A 557 -4.95 -25.76 15.75
N ARG A 558 -3.65 -25.68 16.08
CA ARG A 558 -2.64 -26.69 15.70
C ARG A 558 -3.00 -28.06 16.25
N GLU A 559 -3.34 -28.16 17.53
CA GLU A 559 -3.75 -29.43 18.15
C GLU A 559 -4.97 -30.03 17.46
N THR A 560 -6.02 -29.22 17.26
CA THR A 560 -7.26 -29.65 16.58
C THR A 560 -7.00 -30.17 15.16
N LEU A 561 -6.11 -29.51 14.41
CA LEU A 561 -5.68 -29.93 13.07
C LEU A 561 -4.91 -31.25 13.11
N ILE A 562 -3.97 -31.41 14.04
CA ILE A 562 -3.17 -32.63 14.21
C ILE A 562 -4.06 -33.80 14.61
N ASP A 563 -4.99 -33.61 15.55
CA ASP A 563 -5.88 -34.67 16.03
C ASP A 563 -6.80 -35.17 14.92
N ARG A 564 -7.34 -34.24 14.11
CA ARG A 564 -8.13 -34.62 12.94
C ARG A 564 -7.30 -35.35 11.89
N GLY A 565 -6.05 -34.92 11.68
CA GLY A 565 -5.09 -35.61 10.81
C GLY A 565 -4.77 -37.03 11.29
N LYS A 566 -4.57 -37.22 12.60
CA LYS A 566 -4.39 -38.54 13.23
C LYS A 566 -5.64 -39.41 13.06
N ALA A 567 -6.84 -38.86 13.26
CA ALA A 567 -8.09 -39.58 13.06
C ALA A 567 -8.28 -40.06 11.62
N HIS A 568 -7.92 -39.22 10.64
CA HIS A 568 -7.92 -39.61 9.22
C HIS A 568 -6.90 -40.71 8.93
N LEU A 569 -5.66 -40.59 9.43
CA LEU A 569 -4.62 -41.62 9.26
C LEU A 569 -5.00 -42.97 9.89
N ARG A 570 -5.69 -42.96 11.05
CA ARG A 570 -6.24 -44.17 11.68
C ARG A 570 -7.30 -44.83 10.82
N LYS A 571 -8.24 -44.05 10.28
CA LYS A 571 -9.32 -44.56 9.41
C LYS A 571 -8.76 -45.29 8.18
N ASP A 572 -7.65 -44.79 7.64
CA ASP A 572 -7.01 -45.35 6.45
C ASP A 572 -5.94 -46.41 6.78
N ASN A 573 -5.75 -46.79 8.05
CA ASN A 573 -4.70 -47.72 8.54
C ASN A 573 -3.26 -47.29 8.21
N LEU A 574 -3.05 -45.99 8.03
CA LEU A 574 -1.77 -45.37 7.66
C LEU A 574 -0.99 -44.78 8.84
N LEU A 575 -1.54 -44.87 10.06
CA LEU A 575 -0.83 -44.54 11.30
C LEU A 575 -0.17 -45.80 11.87
N ASP A 576 1.10 -45.69 12.22
CA ASP A 576 1.79 -46.65 13.07
C ASP A 576 1.67 -46.19 14.52
N GLU A 577 0.85 -46.88 15.30
CA GLU A 577 0.53 -46.52 16.70
C GLU A 577 1.77 -46.62 17.60
N GLU A 578 2.67 -47.59 17.36
CA GLU A 578 3.90 -47.76 18.16
C GLU A 578 4.88 -46.62 17.91
N ALA A 579 5.08 -46.25 16.64
CA ALA A 579 5.93 -45.13 16.27
C ALA A 579 5.32 -43.78 16.69
N ALA A 580 3.99 -43.64 16.66
CA ALA A 580 3.30 -42.44 17.14
C ALA A 580 3.41 -42.29 18.66
N GLN A 581 3.32 -43.39 19.43
CA GLN A 581 3.51 -43.39 20.88
C GLN A 581 4.96 -43.08 21.25
N THR A 582 5.93 -43.72 20.60
CA THR A 582 7.37 -43.46 20.82
C THR A 582 7.71 -41.99 20.55
N ALA A 583 7.19 -41.42 19.46
CA ALA A 583 7.42 -40.03 19.14
C ALA A 583 6.71 -39.07 20.12
N GLN A 584 5.56 -39.45 20.67
CA GLN A 584 4.85 -38.68 21.68
C GLN A 584 5.57 -38.72 23.03
N GLU A 585 6.20 -39.86 23.38
CA GLU A 585 7.10 -39.99 24.53
C GLU A 585 8.38 -39.16 24.34
N ASP A 586 8.97 -39.20 23.14
CA ASP A 586 10.12 -38.37 22.79
C ASP A 586 9.79 -36.88 22.87
N GLU A 587 8.64 -36.46 22.35
CA GLU A 587 8.17 -35.07 22.40
C GLU A 587 7.88 -34.62 23.84
N ALA A 588 7.34 -35.51 24.69
CA ALA A 588 7.17 -35.27 26.12
C ALA A 588 8.50 -35.22 26.89
N ALA A 589 9.56 -35.90 26.41
CA ALA A 589 10.89 -35.88 27.01
C ALA A 589 11.74 -34.65 26.60
N ILE A 590 11.35 -33.89 25.57
CA ILE A 590 12.02 -32.65 25.15
C ILE A 590 12.13 -31.61 26.28
N PRO A 591 11.04 -31.22 26.99
CA PRO A 591 11.14 -30.23 28.06
C PRO A 591 12.09 -30.67 29.20
N GLU A 592 12.16 -31.96 29.52
CA GLU A 592 13.10 -32.47 30.50
C GLU A 592 14.55 -32.39 30.01
N LYS A 593 14.79 -32.72 28.74
CA LYS A 593 16.13 -32.58 28.11
C LYS A 593 16.57 -31.11 28.05
N VAL A 594 15.65 -30.19 27.77
CA VAL A 594 15.92 -28.74 27.77
C VAL A 594 16.28 -28.26 29.17
N SER A 595 15.52 -28.63 30.20
CA SER A 595 15.82 -28.27 31.59
C SER A 595 17.17 -28.82 32.07
N ARG A 596 17.51 -30.06 31.69
CA ARG A 596 18.84 -30.63 31.96
C ARG A 596 19.95 -29.84 31.26
N LEU A 597 19.73 -29.42 30.01
CA LEU A 597 20.70 -28.61 29.27
C LEU A 597 20.91 -27.24 29.92
N GLU A 598 19.83 -26.58 30.34
CA GLU A 598 19.88 -25.32 31.10
C GLU A 598 20.69 -25.49 32.39
N SER A 599 20.43 -26.56 33.16
CA SER A 599 21.20 -26.84 34.39
C SER A 599 22.70 -27.09 34.15
N ASN A 600 23.04 -27.68 33.00
CA ASN A 600 24.44 -27.91 32.60
C ASN A 600 25.12 -26.60 32.19
N ILE A 601 24.40 -25.71 31.52
CA ILE A 601 24.89 -24.36 31.17
C ILE A 601 25.14 -23.55 32.44
N ASP A 602 24.22 -23.57 33.41
CA ASP A 602 24.40 -22.88 34.71
C ASP A 602 25.64 -23.41 35.47
N ASN A 603 25.86 -24.73 35.45
CA ASN A 603 27.04 -25.34 36.04
C ASN A 603 28.34 -24.94 35.33
N LEU A 604 28.31 -24.82 34.00
CA LEU A 604 29.45 -24.35 33.21
C LEU A 604 29.76 -22.89 33.49
N GLU A 605 28.75 -22.02 33.56
CA GLU A 605 28.93 -20.61 33.95
C GLU A 605 29.57 -20.49 35.34
N THR A 606 29.11 -21.30 36.30
CA THR A 606 29.65 -21.32 37.66
C THR A 606 31.13 -21.76 37.68
N ARG A 607 31.49 -22.78 36.89
CA ARG A 607 32.89 -23.23 36.76
C ARG A 607 33.77 -22.18 36.09
N LEU A 608 33.25 -21.50 35.07
CA LEU A 608 33.97 -20.47 34.33
C LEU A 608 34.21 -19.24 35.22
N ALA A 609 33.22 -18.84 36.02
CA ALA A 609 33.39 -17.80 37.04
C ALA A 609 34.45 -18.17 38.08
N ARG A 610 34.50 -19.44 38.51
CA ARG A 610 35.53 -19.94 39.44
C ARG A 610 36.93 -19.90 38.81
N LEU A 611 37.08 -20.35 37.56
CA LEU A 611 38.35 -20.31 36.84
C LEU A 611 38.85 -18.87 36.60
N MET A 612 37.95 -17.94 36.27
CA MET A 612 38.31 -16.52 36.17
C MET A 612 38.76 -15.96 37.52
N GLY A 613 38.13 -16.38 38.61
CA GLY A 613 38.56 -16.05 39.98
C GLY A 613 39.96 -16.57 40.29
N GLU A 614 40.22 -17.86 40.05
CA GLU A 614 41.55 -18.48 40.24
C GLU A 614 42.63 -17.82 39.37
N TYR A 615 42.31 -17.52 38.10
CA TYR A 615 43.21 -16.81 37.20
C TYR A 615 43.57 -15.40 37.72
N SER A 616 42.57 -14.64 38.18
CA SER A 616 42.80 -13.30 38.74
C SER A 616 43.63 -13.34 40.03
N ALA A 617 43.42 -14.34 40.89
CA ALA A 617 44.19 -14.54 42.10
C ALA A 617 45.65 -14.92 41.78
N ASN A 618 45.86 -15.81 40.81
CA ASN A 618 47.19 -16.18 40.34
C ASN A 618 47.93 -14.98 39.73
N MET A 619 47.25 -14.16 38.91
CA MET A 619 47.84 -12.96 38.32
C MET A 619 48.24 -11.94 39.39
N THR A 620 47.42 -11.79 40.43
CA THR A 620 47.72 -10.89 41.57
C THR A 620 48.92 -11.40 42.37
N SER A 621 48.98 -12.70 42.65
CA SER A 621 50.12 -13.34 43.33
C SER A 621 51.40 -13.22 42.51
N LEU A 622 51.32 -13.43 41.19
CA LEU A 622 52.46 -13.24 40.29
C LEU A 622 52.95 -11.80 40.31
N GLY A 623 52.03 -10.83 40.30
CA GLY A 623 52.36 -9.40 40.45
C GLY A 623 53.06 -9.08 41.78
N GLN A 624 52.60 -9.65 42.90
CA GLN A 624 53.26 -9.50 44.20
C GLN A 624 54.65 -10.13 44.26
N ARG A 625 54.83 -11.30 43.63
CA ARG A 625 56.14 -11.94 43.50
C ARG A 625 57.09 -11.10 42.64
N LEU A 626 56.57 -10.52 41.55
CA LEU A 626 57.33 -9.60 40.69
C LEU A 626 57.77 -8.34 41.44
N GLN A 627 56.88 -7.72 42.23
CA GLN A 627 57.25 -6.60 43.09
C GLN A 627 58.27 -6.97 44.17
N THR A 628 58.18 -8.18 44.73
CA THR A 628 59.19 -8.67 45.68
C THR A 628 60.54 -8.84 45.00
N VAL A 629 60.59 -9.42 43.80
CA VAL A 629 61.82 -9.56 42.99
C VAL A 629 62.38 -8.20 42.59
N GLU A 630 61.53 -7.24 42.22
CA GLU A 630 61.91 -5.87 41.88
C GLU A 630 62.51 -5.15 43.09
N LYS A 631 61.90 -5.28 44.28
CA LYS A 631 62.49 -4.80 45.55
C LYS A 631 63.81 -5.47 45.89
N PHE A 632 63.95 -6.77 45.62
CA PHE A 632 65.23 -7.47 45.80
C PHE A 632 66.29 -6.99 44.80
N ALA A 633 65.92 -6.75 43.54
CA ALA A 633 66.81 -6.21 42.52
C ALA A 633 67.27 -4.78 42.89
N ASP A 634 66.36 -3.92 43.33
CA ASP A 634 66.64 -2.57 43.82
C ASP A 634 67.55 -2.60 45.06
N SER A 635 67.30 -3.54 45.99
CA SER A 635 68.16 -3.70 47.19
C SER A 635 69.60 -4.07 46.81
N LYS A 636 69.78 -4.86 45.75
CA LYS A 636 71.09 -5.29 45.25
C LYS A 636 71.81 -4.21 44.43
N GLN A 637 71.04 -3.27 43.85
CA GLN A 637 71.58 -2.12 43.13
C GLN A 637 71.95 -0.95 44.06
N SER A 638 71.50 -0.98 45.32
CA SER A 638 71.78 0.03 46.35
C SER A 638 72.96 -0.26 47.29
N MET A 639 73.69 -1.38 47.09
CA MET A 639 74.88 -1.70 47.89
C MET A 639 76.16 -1.30 47.15
N THR A 640 76.59 -0.05 47.36
CA THR A 640 77.93 0.41 47.02
C THR A 640 78.97 -0.15 47.99
N ILE A 641 80.15 -0.35 47.42
CA ILE A 641 81.42 -0.83 47.99
C ILE A 641 81.78 -0.06 49.27
N GLU A 642 81.61 -0.70 50.44
CA GLU A 642 82.52 -0.68 51.59
C GLU A 642 81.95 -1.60 52.69
N ASP A 643 82.84 -2.26 53.41
CA ASP A 643 82.62 -3.20 54.52
C ASP A 643 82.19 -4.64 54.17
N ALA A 644 83.22 -5.41 53.82
CA ALA A 644 83.29 -6.83 54.14
C ALA A 644 83.42 -7.02 55.67
N ALA A 645 82.75 -8.05 56.18
CA ALA A 645 82.83 -8.63 57.52
C ALA A 645 81.87 -8.06 58.59
N SER A 646 80.61 -8.50 58.55
CA SER A 646 79.93 -9.14 59.69
C SER A 646 78.56 -9.67 59.25
N CYS A 647 78.03 -10.65 59.97
CA CYS A 647 76.76 -11.35 59.75
C CYS A 647 76.75 -12.43 58.66
N ARG A 648 77.49 -13.52 58.95
CA ARG A 648 76.89 -14.86 58.93
C ARG A 648 75.60 -14.84 59.76
N ASP A 649 74.57 -15.48 59.22
CA ASP A 649 73.31 -15.90 59.86
C ASP A 649 72.07 -15.17 59.32
N THR A 650 71.65 -15.55 58.11
CA THR A 650 70.23 -15.72 57.72
C THR A 650 70.16 -16.39 56.35
N LEU A 651 70.20 -17.72 56.30
CA LEU A 651 69.81 -18.50 55.12
C LEU A 651 69.22 -19.83 55.60
N ASP A 652 68.10 -19.71 56.31
CA ASP A 652 67.25 -20.83 56.71
C ASP A 652 65.79 -20.52 56.35
N VAL A 653 65.56 -20.05 55.11
CA VAL A 653 64.22 -19.92 54.51
C VAL A 653 64.31 -20.11 52.99
N ILE A 654 64.92 -21.20 52.54
CA ILE A 654 64.62 -21.76 51.21
C ILE A 654 64.42 -23.26 51.43
N GLY A 655 63.26 -23.60 51.99
CA GLY A 655 62.80 -24.99 52.07
C GLY A 655 62.57 -25.53 50.67
N ILE A 656 63.57 -26.24 50.16
CA ILE A 656 63.41 -27.20 49.07
C ILE A 656 62.71 -28.41 49.67
N GLY A 657 61.50 -28.67 49.20
CA GLY A 657 60.85 -29.97 49.30
C GLY A 657 60.58 -30.46 47.89
N ALA A 658 61.62 -30.97 47.22
CA ALA A 658 61.44 -31.89 46.13
C ALA A 658 60.92 -33.21 46.73
N ASN A 659 59.86 -33.76 46.15
CA ASN A 659 59.65 -35.19 46.06
C ASN A 659 58.94 -35.44 44.74
N ASP A 660 59.72 -35.92 43.78
CA ASP A 660 59.26 -36.90 42.82
C ASP A 660 58.74 -38.12 43.60
N ASP A 661 57.59 -38.66 43.20
CA ASP A 661 57.41 -40.09 42.91
C ASP A 661 55.95 -40.36 42.48
N ASP A 662 55.86 -41.12 41.39
CA ASP A 662 54.82 -42.07 40.98
C ASP A 662 53.45 -41.64 40.37
N VAL A 663 53.38 -41.93 39.05
CA VAL A 663 52.26 -42.40 38.19
C VAL A 663 51.15 -41.43 37.79
#